data_AF-A0A3D1Z5I7-F1
#
_entry.id   AF-A0A3D1Z5I7-F1
#
_cell.length_a   1.000
_cell.length_b   1.000
_cell.length_c   1.000
_cell.angle_alpha   90.00
_cell.angle_beta   90.00
_cell.angle_gamma   90.00
#
_symmetry.space_group_name_H-M   'P 1'
#
loop_
_entity.id
_entity.type
_entity.pdbx_description
1 polymer ?
#
loop_
_entity_poly.entity_id
_entity_poly.type
_entity_poly.pdbx_seq_one_letter_code
_entity_poly.pdbx_strand_id
1 'polypeptide(L)'
;MNKLISTPLGILVTLALSAPTHASLYNAVVAQDGSGDYKTIQEALKNAPQNDSLYTIYIKNGTYNEKLEIERPNLYLIGESQADTVITATTASGTVKDDGSTWGTTGSRTVNINADHFSARNLTIANGFNFPANQEKADDDPTKIKSTQAVALLISKSGNHAQFKNVSLEGYQDTLYIKSPMNYFDQSKISGHVDFIFGYGGALIENSQIISRDRNDVSEGNTYGYITAPATNIEQPYGFVFKNCQLNKESPDIPENSFALGRPWHPTTTFEDGRYADPNAIGHTAFINCHIDDHIYGWDKMSGKDINQNTIWFYPEDSRFWEYHNKGKGAVNDSNAYRPQLSDQQTKQYSNSNILDGWTPDISLPENSKLQGEVLNAAMQFPATVEVIDSVGQKVISLTDKKGRYIADISKMTLPLVASVNDHSGVSCLKSDERRSLCMSAIITDVKPGETSVGNINPFTDVMVSGLANAVGIDGPQQLVAKGYVPALPLAEFEKARSHFQQAFSDQFQRGNLDELDNLSPESYPAKFSKTMKNLTDKVLHNRGYTTSTGLASSTTLTDLAFHPILNVESNPKYQFETDQLEQVAHQVKAASTRVFLVGDSTVSNYEQDVYPRMGWGQAFDLQYSSRHLAIVNAARSGRSSRDFINGRWLSSIEPYVKPGDYLFIEFSHNDEKCNGANGERGPIDVANLCTYPNSADGKPQYPKMKPHYSFQHSLERYLAFAKKHKMQPVLLTGTARAKTVDGEYGAPINPSQHITKQNSGNGYAFFGSYTQTVIDTAQKHNIPLIDMQAESIRLGDTAGSAWSDIWLVVDPEQYPYYEGRTGSIDKPDTTHFQEYGANALTQVVVEHIKTEPKLRKLAREL
;
A
#
# COMPACT_ATOMS: atom_id res chain seq x y z
N MET A 1 -49.20 51.90 26.50
CA MET A 1 -48.32 52.18 25.34
C MET A 1 -47.04 51.38 25.52
N ASN A 2 -47.03 50.12 25.09
CA ASN A 2 -45.85 49.25 25.10
C ASN A 2 -45.26 49.23 23.69
N LYS A 3 -44.10 49.86 23.49
CA LYS A 3 -43.34 49.75 22.24
C LYS A 3 -42.26 48.69 22.42
N LEU A 4 -42.42 47.60 21.68
CA LEU A 4 -41.43 46.53 21.53
C LEU A 4 -40.14 47.08 20.93
N ILE A 5 -39.02 46.59 21.47
CA ILE A 5 -37.65 46.78 21.01
C ILE A 5 -37.43 45.82 19.83
N SER A 6 -37.11 46.37 18.66
CA SER A 6 -36.64 45.60 17.50
C SER A 6 -35.15 45.32 17.62
N THR A 7 -34.78 44.06 17.75
CA THR A 7 -33.41 43.56 17.55
C THR A 7 -33.01 43.63 16.07
N PRO A 8 -31.76 43.98 15.72
CA PRO A 8 -31.30 43.89 14.35
C PRO A 8 -31.03 42.42 13.99
N LEU A 9 -31.59 42.02 12.85
CA LEU A 9 -31.39 40.72 12.24
C LEU A 9 -29.92 40.64 11.78
N GLY A 10 -29.11 39.87 12.50
CA GLY A 10 -27.77 39.49 12.04
C GLY A 10 -27.90 38.63 10.79
N ILE A 11 -27.43 39.15 9.66
CA ILE A 11 -27.28 38.39 8.41
C ILE A 11 -26.23 37.31 8.69
N LEU A 12 -26.69 36.07 8.88
CA LEU A 12 -25.84 34.90 8.91
C LEU A 12 -25.37 34.66 7.47
N VAL A 13 -24.22 35.23 7.10
CA VAL A 13 -23.51 34.83 5.89
C VAL A 13 -23.00 33.42 6.14
N THR A 14 -23.78 32.43 5.71
CA THR A 14 -23.29 31.07 5.51
C THR A 14 -22.28 31.15 4.38
N LEU A 15 -21.00 31.29 4.72
CA LEU A 15 -19.94 30.87 3.80
C LEU A 15 -20.19 29.38 3.55
N ALA A 16 -20.77 29.06 2.40
CA ALA A 16 -20.66 27.74 1.83
C ALA A 16 -19.17 27.51 1.58
N LEU A 17 -18.50 26.90 2.56
CA LEU A 17 -17.23 26.22 2.33
C LEU A 17 -17.53 25.22 1.23
N SER A 18 -17.10 25.52 0.01
CA SER A 18 -16.98 24.53 -1.04
C SER A 18 -16.08 23.44 -0.49
N ALA A 19 -16.68 22.30 -0.16
CA ALA A 19 -15.91 21.12 0.21
C ALA A 19 -14.90 20.88 -0.92
N PRO A 20 -13.59 20.76 -0.62
CA PRO A 20 -12.64 20.35 -1.63
C PRO A 20 -13.15 19.04 -2.23
N THR A 21 -13.26 19.00 -3.56
CA THR A 21 -13.64 17.81 -4.31
C THR A 21 -12.68 16.69 -3.91
N HIS A 22 -13.21 15.67 -3.26
CA HIS A 22 -12.45 14.54 -2.73
C HIS A 22 -11.88 13.73 -3.90
N ALA A 23 -10.63 13.97 -4.25
CA ALA A 23 -9.98 13.34 -5.40
C ALA A 23 -9.14 12.17 -4.94
N SER A 24 -9.71 10.97 -4.75
CA SER A 24 -8.91 9.84 -4.29
C SER A 24 -7.81 9.44 -5.27
N LEU A 25 -6.90 8.54 -4.92
CA LEU A 25 -6.27 7.76 -5.99
C LEU A 25 -7.33 6.99 -6.79
N TYR A 26 -8.41 6.66 -6.09
CA TYR A 26 -9.71 6.28 -6.62
C TYR A 26 -10.66 7.48 -6.41
N ASN A 27 -11.96 7.36 -6.31
CA ASN A 27 -12.84 8.46 -5.86
C ASN A 27 -13.66 8.01 -4.65
N ALA A 28 -13.80 6.70 -4.48
CA ALA A 28 -14.33 6.03 -3.31
C ALA A 28 -13.65 4.67 -3.11
N VAL A 29 -13.58 4.21 -1.86
CA VAL A 29 -13.20 2.85 -1.48
C VAL A 29 -14.41 2.17 -0.81
N VAL A 30 -14.73 0.95 -1.25
CA VAL A 30 -15.80 0.13 -0.69
C VAL A 30 -15.19 -1.06 0.06
N ALA A 31 -15.58 -1.25 1.32
CA ALA A 31 -15.14 -2.39 2.13
C ALA A 31 -16.22 -2.82 3.15
N GLN A 32 -16.61 -4.09 3.12
CA GLN A 32 -17.68 -4.61 3.99
C GLN A 32 -17.33 -4.55 5.48
N ASP A 33 -16.05 -4.62 5.82
CA ASP A 33 -15.52 -4.55 7.19
C ASP A 33 -15.52 -3.12 7.78
N GLY A 34 -15.89 -2.11 6.98
CA GLY A 34 -15.90 -0.71 7.39
C GLY A 34 -14.54 0.00 7.27
N SER A 35 -13.53 -0.64 6.67
CA SER A 35 -12.21 -0.03 6.43
C SER A 35 -12.14 0.85 5.16
N GLY A 36 -13.27 1.07 4.48
CA GLY A 36 -13.41 1.93 3.31
C GLY A 36 -14.42 3.06 3.56
N ASP A 37 -14.58 3.96 2.58
CA ASP A 37 -15.51 5.10 2.63
C ASP A 37 -16.97 4.63 2.72
N TYR A 38 -17.29 3.48 2.10
CA TYR A 38 -18.62 2.89 2.06
C TYR A 38 -18.59 1.39 2.35
N LYS A 39 -19.69 0.85 2.88
CA LYS A 39 -19.85 -0.60 3.09
C LYS A 39 -20.40 -1.34 1.87
N THR A 40 -21.11 -0.63 1.00
CA THR A 40 -21.76 -1.20 -0.18
C THR A 40 -21.40 -0.40 -1.43
N ILE A 41 -21.47 -1.07 -2.59
CA ILE A 41 -21.18 -0.44 -3.88
C ILE A 41 -22.32 0.51 -4.25
N GLN A 42 -23.57 0.15 -3.98
CA GLN A 42 -24.73 1.02 -4.18
C GLN A 42 -24.61 2.36 -3.44
N GLU A 43 -24.08 2.36 -2.21
CA GLU A 43 -23.88 3.59 -1.45
C GLU A 43 -22.82 4.50 -2.09
N ALA A 44 -21.72 3.91 -2.56
CA ALA A 44 -20.69 4.65 -3.30
C ALA A 44 -21.23 5.25 -4.60
N LEU A 45 -22.00 4.47 -5.37
CA LEU A 45 -22.64 4.94 -6.61
C LEU A 45 -23.62 6.09 -6.35
N LYS A 46 -24.43 5.99 -5.30
CA LYS A 46 -25.41 7.02 -4.93
C LYS A 46 -24.75 8.34 -4.54
N ASN A 47 -23.57 8.30 -3.92
CA ASN A 47 -22.84 9.48 -3.48
C ASN A 47 -21.85 10.01 -4.54
N ALA A 48 -21.72 9.35 -5.69
CA ALA A 48 -20.89 9.83 -6.79
C ALA A 48 -21.46 11.14 -7.37
N PRO A 49 -20.61 12.13 -7.72
CA PRO A 49 -21.04 13.37 -8.32
C PRO A 49 -21.68 13.11 -9.69
N GLN A 50 -22.80 13.78 -9.96
CA GLN A 50 -23.56 13.61 -11.21
C GLN A 50 -22.97 14.52 -12.31
N ASN A 51 -21.82 14.12 -12.85
CA ASN A 51 -21.10 14.78 -13.93
C ASN A 51 -20.30 13.76 -14.76
N ASP A 52 -19.67 14.23 -15.84
CA ASP A 52 -18.97 13.36 -16.80
C ASP A 52 -17.49 13.14 -16.48
N SER A 53 -16.99 13.58 -15.32
CA SER A 53 -15.60 13.31 -14.95
C SER A 53 -15.38 11.81 -14.72
N LEU A 54 -14.17 11.29 -14.94
CA LEU A 54 -13.84 9.93 -14.50
C LEU A 54 -14.12 9.79 -12.99
N TYR A 55 -14.85 8.75 -12.61
CA TYR A 55 -15.08 8.41 -11.21
C TYR A 55 -14.73 6.95 -10.98
N THR A 56 -13.72 6.72 -10.15
CA THR A 56 -13.16 5.39 -9.92
C THR A 56 -13.60 4.89 -8.54
N ILE A 57 -14.10 3.67 -8.45
CA ILE A 57 -14.45 3.04 -7.16
C ILE A 57 -13.57 1.82 -6.99
N TYR A 58 -12.76 1.82 -5.94
CA TYR A 58 -12.01 0.64 -5.53
C TYR A 58 -12.86 -0.21 -4.59
N ILE A 59 -12.89 -1.52 -4.81
CA ILE A 59 -13.72 -2.46 -4.06
C ILE A 59 -12.78 -3.50 -3.45
N LYS A 60 -12.69 -3.54 -2.12
CA LYS A 60 -11.88 -4.55 -1.42
C LYS A 60 -12.43 -5.96 -1.65
N ASN A 61 -11.62 -6.96 -1.32
CA ASN A 61 -12.07 -8.35 -1.31
C ASN A 61 -13.32 -8.52 -0.41
N GLY A 62 -14.30 -9.27 -0.89
CA GLY A 62 -15.60 -9.47 -0.25
C GLY A 62 -16.67 -9.92 -1.24
N THR A 63 -17.76 -10.47 -0.71
CA THR A 63 -18.94 -10.87 -1.50
C THR A 63 -20.07 -9.88 -1.29
N TYR A 64 -20.25 -9.03 -2.29
CA TYR A 64 -21.23 -7.94 -2.34
C TYR A 64 -22.53 -8.45 -2.93
N ASN A 65 -23.50 -8.77 -2.06
CA ASN A 65 -24.83 -9.24 -2.44
C ASN A 65 -25.73 -8.05 -2.86
N GLU A 66 -25.49 -7.50 -4.05
CA GLU A 66 -26.10 -6.26 -4.54
C GLU A 66 -26.55 -6.40 -6.01
N LYS A 67 -27.74 -5.87 -6.33
CA LYS A 67 -28.12 -5.59 -7.73
C LYS A 67 -27.75 -4.15 -8.05
N LEU A 68 -26.92 -3.93 -9.08
CA LEU A 68 -26.39 -2.60 -9.41
C LEU A 68 -27.01 -2.04 -10.69
N GLU A 69 -27.36 -0.76 -10.66
CA GLU A 69 -27.75 0.04 -11.82
C GLU A 69 -26.70 1.13 -12.03
N ILE A 70 -25.96 1.06 -13.13
CA ILE A 70 -24.91 2.02 -13.46
C ILE A 70 -25.44 3.00 -14.49
N GLU A 71 -25.82 4.18 -14.02
CA GLU A 71 -26.40 5.25 -14.85
C GLU A 71 -25.44 6.44 -15.07
N ARG A 72 -24.30 6.44 -14.36
CA ARG A 72 -23.28 7.48 -14.47
C ARG A 72 -22.26 7.13 -15.57
N PRO A 73 -22.01 8.00 -16.55
CA PRO A 73 -20.96 7.79 -17.54
C PRO A 73 -19.57 7.88 -16.90
N ASN A 74 -18.54 7.38 -17.59
CA ASN A 74 -17.14 7.46 -17.16
C ASN A 74 -16.93 6.92 -15.72
N LEU A 75 -17.63 5.84 -15.36
CA LEU A 75 -17.45 5.14 -14.10
C LEU A 75 -16.46 3.98 -14.27
N TYR A 76 -15.53 3.84 -13.34
CA TYR A 76 -14.55 2.76 -13.33
C TYR A 76 -14.59 1.98 -12.01
N LEU A 77 -14.97 0.70 -12.05
CA LEU A 77 -14.90 -0.19 -10.89
C LEU A 77 -13.59 -1.00 -10.91
N ILE A 78 -12.86 -1.01 -9.80
CA ILE A 78 -11.63 -1.79 -9.64
C ILE A 78 -11.76 -2.66 -8.42
N GLY A 79 -11.75 -3.99 -8.60
CA GLY A 79 -11.65 -4.92 -7.47
C GLY A 79 -10.21 -5.12 -7.02
N GLU A 80 -10.03 -5.42 -5.74
CA GLU A 80 -8.75 -5.80 -5.15
C GLU A 80 -8.21 -7.10 -5.76
N SER A 81 -9.10 -8.04 -6.11
CA SER A 81 -8.74 -9.22 -6.88
C SER A 81 -9.93 -9.76 -7.67
N GLN A 82 -9.65 -10.37 -8.83
CA GLN A 82 -10.70 -10.98 -9.66
C GLN A 82 -11.47 -12.05 -8.87
N ALA A 83 -10.77 -12.91 -8.14
CA ALA A 83 -11.36 -14.07 -7.47
C ALA A 83 -12.16 -13.69 -6.21
N ASP A 84 -11.66 -12.75 -5.41
CA ASP A 84 -12.22 -12.49 -4.07
C ASP A 84 -13.06 -11.20 -3.99
N THR A 85 -13.06 -10.34 -5.02
CA THR A 85 -14.01 -9.22 -5.13
C THR A 85 -15.21 -9.63 -5.98
N VAL A 86 -16.30 -10.08 -5.34
CA VAL A 86 -17.46 -10.69 -6.02
C VAL A 86 -18.70 -9.81 -5.85
N ILE A 87 -19.28 -9.37 -6.97
CA ILE A 87 -20.59 -8.72 -7.03
C ILE A 87 -21.62 -9.78 -7.45
N THR A 88 -22.60 -10.07 -6.60
CA THR A 88 -23.57 -11.13 -6.86
C THR A 88 -24.99 -10.75 -6.45
N ALA A 89 -25.97 -11.31 -7.15
CA ALA A 89 -27.35 -11.34 -6.75
C ALA A 89 -27.99 -12.62 -7.25
N THR A 90 -28.93 -13.18 -6.50
CA THR A 90 -29.64 -14.40 -6.90
C THR A 90 -30.98 -14.02 -7.49
N THR A 91 -31.09 -14.02 -8.82
CA THR A 91 -32.36 -13.75 -9.50
C THR A 91 -32.40 -14.53 -10.81
N ALA A 92 -33.35 -15.44 -10.95
CA ALA A 92 -33.73 -15.99 -12.26
C ALA A 92 -34.89 -15.17 -12.84
N SER A 93 -35.12 -15.25 -14.13
CA SER A 93 -36.26 -14.56 -14.75
C SER A 93 -37.59 -14.99 -14.19
N GLY A 94 -37.76 -16.28 -13.86
CA GLY A 94 -38.99 -16.80 -13.29
C GLY A 94 -39.12 -16.54 -11.79
N THR A 95 -38.12 -15.94 -11.15
CA THR A 95 -38.24 -15.46 -9.78
C THR A 95 -39.40 -14.46 -9.72
N VAL A 96 -40.30 -14.66 -8.75
CA VAL A 96 -41.48 -13.83 -8.53
C VAL A 96 -41.09 -12.61 -7.69
N LYS A 97 -41.60 -11.43 -8.06
CA LYS A 97 -41.49 -10.18 -7.31
C LYS A 97 -42.60 -10.06 -6.27
N ASP A 98 -42.51 -9.07 -5.40
CA ASP A 98 -43.52 -8.78 -4.39
C ASP A 98 -44.92 -8.50 -4.98
N ASP A 99 -44.99 -7.99 -6.21
CA ASP A 99 -46.25 -7.72 -6.93
C ASP A 99 -46.86 -8.95 -7.63
N GLY A 100 -46.23 -10.13 -7.50
CA GLY A 100 -46.65 -11.38 -8.14
C GLY A 100 -46.23 -11.53 -9.60
N SER A 101 -45.64 -10.51 -10.23
CA SER A 101 -45.04 -10.62 -11.57
C SER A 101 -43.65 -11.29 -11.48
N THR A 102 -43.14 -11.76 -12.62
CA THR A 102 -41.77 -12.32 -12.67
C THR A 102 -40.75 -11.26 -13.02
N TRP A 103 -39.48 -11.45 -12.64
CA TRP A 103 -38.39 -10.53 -13.00
C TRP A 103 -38.19 -10.41 -14.51
N GLY A 104 -38.40 -11.48 -15.26
CA GLY A 104 -38.03 -11.55 -16.68
C GLY A 104 -36.51 -11.61 -16.86
N THR A 105 -36.05 -12.00 -18.04
CA THR A 105 -34.61 -12.10 -18.37
C THR A 105 -33.89 -10.77 -18.15
N THR A 106 -34.48 -9.65 -18.61
CA THR A 106 -33.88 -8.34 -18.36
C THR A 106 -33.88 -8.00 -16.87
N GLY A 107 -34.90 -8.35 -16.08
CA GLY A 107 -34.90 -8.05 -14.64
C GLY A 107 -33.97 -8.92 -13.81
N SER A 108 -33.53 -10.07 -14.35
CA SER A 108 -32.70 -11.02 -13.62
C SER A 108 -31.25 -10.57 -13.42
N ARG A 109 -30.76 -9.56 -14.17
CA ARG A 109 -29.37 -9.06 -14.06
C ARG A 109 -28.90 -8.79 -12.63
N THR A 110 -27.66 -9.14 -12.34
CA THR A 110 -26.95 -8.65 -11.14
C THR A 110 -26.50 -7.22 -11.37
N VAL A 111 -25.81 -6.95 -12.49
CA VAL A 111 -25.33 -5.60 -12.84
C VAL A 111 -25.94 -5.16 -14.16
N ASN A 112 -26.49 -3.95 -14.20
CA ASN A 112 -26.90 -3.28 -15.43
C ASN A 112 -25.99 -2.09 -15.72
N ILE A 113 -25.35 -2.08 -16.87
CA ILE A 113 -24.60 -0.94 -17.40
C ILE A 113 -25.52 -0.15 -18.32
N ASN A 114 -25.97 1.01 -17.85
CA ASN A 114 -26.90 1.89 -18.56
C ASN A 114 -26.30 3.29 -18.79
N ALA A 115 -24.99 3.37 -18.98
CA ALA A 115 -24.26 4.59 -19.26
C ALA A 115 -23.00 4.33 -20.10
N ASP A 116 -22.59 5.34 -20.87
CA ASP A 116 -21.46 5.26 -21.79
C ASP A 116 -20.12 5.23 -21.04
N HIS A 117 -19.10 4.62 -21.65
CA HIS A 117 -17.72 4.60 -21.14
C HIS A 117 -17.56 4.00 -19.72
N PHE A 118 -18.35 2.98 -19.39
CA PHE A 118 -18.14 2.19 -18.17
C PHE A 118 -16.87 1.34 -18.26
N SER A 119 -16.13 1.20 -17.16
CA SER A 119 -14.97 0.32 -17.07
C SER A 119 -15.03 -0.57 -15.83
N ALA A 120 -14.59 -1.81 -15.94
CA ALA A 120 -14.40 -2.71 -14.79
C ALA A 120 -13.09 -3.50 -14.89
N ARG A 121 -12.41 -3.69 -13.75
CA ARG A 121 -11.17 -4.47 -13.66
C ARG A 121 -11.07 -5.29 -12.39
N ASN A 122 -10.45 -6.47 -12.49
CA ASN A 122 -10.07 -7.32 -11.35
C ASN A 122 -11.23 -7.62 -10.38
N LEU A 123 -12.39 -8.00 -10.91
CA LEU A 123 -13.54 -8.38 -10.08
C LEU A 123 -14.37 -9.48 -10.75
N THR A 124 -15.26 -10.10 -9.99
CA THR A 124 -16.23 -11.07 -10.48
C THR A 124 -17.64 -10.47 -10.42
N ILE A 125 -18.42 -10.65 -11.49
CA ILE A 125 -19.86 -10.38 -11.52
C ILE A 125 -20.57 -11.71 -11.73
N ALA A 126 -21.36 -12.13 -10.75
CA ALA A 126 -22.06 -13.41 -10.77
C ALA A 126 -23.58 -13.24 -10.66
N ASN A 127 -24.32 -14.17 -11.24
CA ASN A 127 -25.69 -14.43 -10.82
C ASN A 127 -25.72 -15.68 -9.93
N GLY A 128 -26.17 -15.52 -8.69
CA GLY A 128 -26.19 -16.57 -7.68
C GLY A 128 -27.28 -17.63 -7.88
N PHE A 129 -28.06 -17.58 -8.96
CA PHE A 129 -29.07 -18.60 -9.24
C PHE A 129 -28.44 -19.98 -9.44
N ASN A 130 -28.76 -20.92 -8.52
CA ASN A 130 -28.27 -22.29 -8.58
C ASN A 130 -29.12 -23.12 -9.55
N PHE A 131 -28.77 -23.04 -10.84
CA PHE A 131 -29.45 -23.79 -11.89
C PHE A 131 -29.44 -25.31 -11.65
N PRO A 132 -28.29 -25.97 -11.37
CA PRO A 132 -28.29 -27.42 -11.14
C PRO A 132 -29.25 -27.86 -10.04
N ALA A 133 -29.23 -27.18 -8.88
CA ALA A 133 -30.14 -27.50 -7.79
C ALA A 133 -31.62 -27.23 -8.14
N ASN A 134 -31.91 -26.25 -9.01
CA ASN A 134 -33.27 -26.03 -9.52
C ASN A 134 -33.73 -27.18 -10.42
N GLN A 135 -32.85 -27.71 -11.26
CA GLN A 135 -33.18 -28.81 -12.17
C GLN A 135 -33.39 -30.15 -11.45
N GLU A 136 -32.67 -30.38 -10.36
CA GLU A 136 -32.81 -31.56 -9.49
C GLU A 136 -34.15 -31.62 -8.73
N LYS A 137 -34.88 -30.50 -8.62
CA LYS A 137 -36.21 -30.50 -8.00
C LYS A 137 -37.21 -31.34 -8.80
N ALA A 138 -38.16 -31.95 -8.09
CA ALA A 138 -39.28 -32.65 -8.72
C ALA A 138 -40.11 -31.69 -9.59
N ASP A 139 -40.69 -32.20 -10.68
CA ASP A 139 -41.43 -31.37 -11.65
C ASP A 139 -42.68 -30.70 -11.08
N ASP A 140 -43.24 -31.28 -10.01
CA ASP A 140 -44.38 -30.78 -9.26
C ASP A 140 -43.99 -29.93 -8.03
N ASP A 141 -42.69 -29.73 -7.77
CA ASP A 141 -42.21 -28.81 -6.73
C ASP A 141 -42.62 -27.37 -7.09
N PRO A 142 -43.46 -26.69 -6.27
CA PRO A 142 -43.93 -25.34 -6.56
C PRO A 142 -42.81 -24.29 -6.57
N THR A 143 -41.62 -24.62 -6.07
CA THR A 143 -40.43 -23.76 -6.06
C THR A 143 -39.48 -24.02 -7.23
N LYS A 144 -39.80 -24.98 -8.13
CA LYS A 144 -39.03 -25.20 -9.37
C LYS A 144 -39.30 -24.08 -10.36
N ILE A 145 -38.27 -23.31 -10.69
CA ILE A 145 -38.34 -22.21 -11.63
C ILE A 145 -38.23 -22.78 -13.04
N LYS A 146 -39.24 -22.52 -13.89
CA LYS A 146 -39.25 -22.92 -15.31
C LYS A 146 -38.48 -21.94 -16.19
N SER A 147 -38.59 -20.65 -15.88
CA SER A 147 -37.85 -19.58 -16.57
C SER A 147 -36.50 -19.37 -15.89
N THR A 148 -35.53 -20.22 -16.24
CA THR A 148 -34.23 -20.40 -15.57
C THR A 148 -33.10 -19.44 -15.94
N GLN A 149 -33.33 -18.51 -16.87
CA GLN A 149 -32.28 -17.57 -17.29
C GLN A 149 -31.97 -16.56 -16.19
N ALA A 150 -30.69 -16.31 -15.97
CA ALA A 150 -30.18 -15.61 -14.80
C ALA A 150 -28.95 -14.79 -15.20
N VAL A 151 -29.19 -13.55 -15.62
CA VAL A 151 -28.17 -12.67 -16.18
C VAL A 151 -27.22 -12.22 -15.07
N ALA A 152 -25.92 -12.33 -15.29
CA ALA A 152 -24.92 -11.73 -14.40
C ALA A 152 -24.72 -10.25 -14.79
N LEU A 153 -24.45 -10.00 -16.07
CA LEU A 153 -24.17 -8.68 -16.60
C LEU A 153 -25.10 -8.36 -17.78
N LEU A 154 -25.83 -7.26 -17.66
CA LEU A 154 -26.55 -6.62 -18.76
C LEU A 154 -25.82 -5.34 -19.15
N ILE A 155 -25.50 -5.20 -20.43
CA ILE A 155 -25.11 -3.93 -21.04
C ILE A 155 -26.30 -3.40 -21.82
N SER A 156 -26.94 -2.36 -21.29
CA SER A 156 -28.14 -1.74 -21.88
C SER A 156 -27.80 -0.92 -23.13
N LYS A 157 -28.82 -0.44 -23.85
CA LYS A 157 -28.63 0.35 -25.09
C LYS A 157 -27.75 1.60 -24.88
N SER A 158 -27.85 2.22 -23.71
CA SER A 158 -27.04 3.37 -23.32
C SER A 158 -25.64 3.00 -22.81
N GLY A 159 -25.36 1.71 -22.59
CA GLY A 159 -24.09 1.19 -22.10
C GLY A 159 -23.06 0.98 -23.20
N ASN A 160 -22.83 1.97 -24.07
CA ASN A 160 -21.83 1.83 -25.12
C ASN A 160 -20.41 2.03 -24.56
N HIS A 161 -19.39 1.63 -25.33
CA HIS A 161 -17.98 1.72 -24.94
C HIS A 161 -17.66 1.12 -23.57
N ALA A 162 -18.40 0.10 -23.15
CA ALA A 162 -18.15 -0.59 -21.89
C ALA A 162 -16.93 -1.51 -22.05
N GLN A 163 -15.95 -1.41 -21.16
CA GLN A 163 -14.73 -2.20 -21.19
C GLN A 163 -14.48 -2.99 -19.90
N PHE A 164 -14.04 -4.24 -20.05
CA PHE A 164 -13.82 -5.17 -18.96
C PHE A 164 -12.45 -5.82 -19.11
N LYS A 165 -11.57 -5.67 -18.11
CA LYS A 165 -10.23 -6.26 -18.12
C LYS A 165 -10.02 -7.15 -16.92
N ASN A 166 -9.65 -8.41 -17.13
CA ASN A 166 -9.49 -9.36 -16.03
C ASN A 166 -10.75 -9.43 -15.13
N VAL A 167 -11.93 -9.55 -15.76
CA VAL A 167 -13.23 -9.71 -15.08
C VAL A 167 -13.73 -11.15 -15.25
N SER A 168 -14.30 -11.74 -14.20
CA SER A 168 -15.03 -13.01 -14.30
C SER A 168 -16.53 -12.74 -14.37
N LEU A 169 -17.21 -13.29 -15.37
CA LEU A 169 -18.66 -13.28 -15.50
C LEU A 169 -19.19 -14.70 -15.26
N GLU A 170 -19.98 -14.87 -14.21
CA GLU A 170 -20.38 -16.19 -13.72
C GLU A 170 -21.88 -16.37 -13.72
N GLY A 171 -22.32 -17.43 -14.40
CA GLY A 171 -23.72 -17.78 -14.50
C GLY A 171 -23.88 -19.16 -15.10
N TYR A 172 -25.07 -19.39 -15.66
CA TYR A 172 -25.52 -20.66 -16.20
C TYR A 172 -26.21 -20.41 -17.53
N GLN A 173 -27.50 -20.05 -17.49
CA GLN A 173 -28.24 -19.63 -18.68
C GLN A 173 -28.28 -18.10 -18.75
N ASP A 174 -27.96 -17.55 -19.93
CA ASP A 174 -28.02 -16.10 -20.24
C ASP A 174 -27.05 -15.23 -19.41
N THR A 175 -25.83 -15.70 -19.11
CA THR A 175 -24.87 -14.99 -18.23
C THR A 175 -24.59 -13.52 -18.65
N LEU A 176 -24.34 -13.26 -19.92
CA LEU A 176 -23.98 -11.94 -20.47
C LEU A 176 -24.97 -11.49 -21.54
N TYR A 177 -25.69 -10.40 -21.26
CA TYR A 177 -26.66 -9.81 -22.18
C TYR A 177 -26.15 -8.46 -22.72
N ILE A 178 -25.90 -8.35 -24.03
CA ILE A 178 -25.39 -7.12 -24.66
C ILE A 178 -26.43 -6.49 -25.59
N LYS A 179 -26.81 -5.24 -25.33
CA LYS A 179 -27.75 -4.47 -26.17
C LYS A 179 -27.10 -3.29 -26.90
N SER A 180 -25.94 -2.81 -26.46
CA SER A 180 -25.18 -1.72 -27.10
C SER A 180 -24.23 -2.27 -28.18
N PRO A 181 -23.95 -1.50 -29.24
CA PRO A 181 -23.23 -2.00 -30.42
C PRO A 181 -21.73 -2.24 -30.20
N MET A 182 -21.09 -1.60 -29.22
CA MET A 182 -19.63 -1.56 -29.14
C MET A 182 -19.11 -1.66 -27.71
N ASN A 183 -18.51 -2.80 -27.40
CA ASN A 183 -17.99 -3.12 -26.06
C ASN A 183 -16.71 -3.96 -26.19
N TYR A 184 -15.94 -4.03 -25.09
CA TYR A 184 -14.64 -4.68 -25.09
C TYR A 184 -14.39 -5.54 -23.85
N PHE A 185 -13.91 -6.76 -24.06
CA PHE A 185 -13.50 -7.67 -23.00
C PHE A 185 -12.09 -8.19 -23.28
N ASP A 186 -11.17 -8.01 -22.33
CA ASP A 186 -9.78 -8.48 -22.44
C ASP A 186 -9.41 -9.28 -21.19
N GLN A 187 -8.64 -10.36 -21.39
CA GLN A 187 -8.12 -11.21 -20.30
C GLN A 187 -9.20 -11.67 -19.32
N SER A 188 -10.44 -11.81 -19.78
CA SER A 188 -11.61 -12.06 -18.93
C SER A 188 -12.03 -13.53 -18.96
N LYS A 189 -12.87 -13.93 -18.01
CA LYS A 189 -13.48 -15.26 -17.95
C LYS A 189 -14.99 -15.11 -18.06
N ILE A 190 -15.63 -15.85 -18.95
CA ILE A 190 -17.09 -15.85 -19.08
C ILE A 190 -17.56 -17.31 -19.02
N SER A 191 -18.47 -17.62 -18.10
CA SER A 191 -18.95 -18.98 -17.88
C SER A 191 -20.47 -19.12 -17.96
N GLY A 192 -20.92 -20.23 -18.52
CA GLY A 192 -22.32 -20.61 -18.59
C GLY A 192 -22.51 -21.85 -19.46
N HIS A 193 -23.77 -22.18 -19.79
CA HIS A 193 -24.09 -23.26 -20.70
C HIS A 193 -25.01 -22.83 -21.85
N VAL A 194 -26.24 -22.41 -21.58
CA VAL A 194 -27.21 -22.06 -22.63
C VAL A 194 -27.19 -20.55 -22.85
N ASP A 195 -26.91 -20.15 -24.09
CA ASP A 195 -26.98 -18.78 -24.59
C ASP A 195 -26.22 -17.77 -23.71
N PHE A 196 -25.11 -18.22 -23.11
CA PHE A 196 -24.52 -17.46 -22.01
C PHE A 196 -23.82 -16.16 -22.45
N ILE A 197 -23.66 -15.95 -23.76
CA ILE A 197 -23.34 -14.66 -24.39
C ILE A 197 -24.39 -14.36 -25.47
N PHE A 198 -25.31 -13.43 -25.21
CA PHE A 198 -26.44 -13.19 -26.10
C PHE A 198 -26.80 -11.71 -26.19
N GLY A 199 -27.57 -11.35 -27.23
CA GLY A 199 -28.05 -9.98 -27.38
C GLY A 199 -27.98 -9.39 -28.78
N TYR A 200 -28.48 -8.16 -28.89
CA TYR A 200 -28.52 -7.37 -30.13
C TYR A 200 -27.18 -6.70 -30.44
N GLY A 201 -26.39 -6.48 -29.38
CA GLY A 201 -25.21 -5.63 -29.40
C GLY A 201 -23.99 -6.27 -30.06
N GLY A 202 -22.85 -5.63 -29.85
CA GLY A 202 -21.56 -6.09 -30.32
C GLY A 202 -20.50 -6.00 -29.23
N ALA A 203 -19.54 -6.92 -29.30
CA ALA A 203 -18.40 -6.95 -28.40
C ALA A 203 -17.19 -7.58 -29.09
N LEU A 204 -16.03 -6.93 -28.93
CA LEU A 204 -14.75 -7.59 -29.13
C LEU A 204 -14.33 -8.24 -27.82
N ILE A 205 -14.17 -9.56 -27.83
CA ILE A 205 -13.72 -10.37 -26.71
C ILE A 205 -12.37 -10.97 -27.10
N GLU A 206 -11.30 -10.58 -26.43
CA GLU A 206 -9.95 -11.06 -26.76
C GLU A 206 -9.15 -11.57 -25.56
N ASN A 207 -8.21 -12.47 -25.85
CA ASN A 207 -7.29 -13.08 -24.85
C ASN A 207 -8.02 -13.67 -23.63
N SER A 208 -9.26 -14.13 -23.82
CA SER A 208 -10.20 -14.46 -22.75
C SER A 208 -10.52 -15.95 -22.72
N GLN A 209 -11.01 -16.42 -21.58
CA GLN A 209 -11.47 -17.79 -21.37
C GLN A 209 -13.00 -17.84 -21.42
N ILE A 210 -13.51 -18.70 -22.27
CA ILE A 210 -14.94 -18.95 -22.47
C ILE A 210 -15.21 -20.37 -21.95
N ILE A 211 -15.93 -20.48 -20.83
CA ILE A 211 -16.04 -21.72 -20.06
C ILE A 211 -17.46 -22.30 -20.19
N SER A 212 -17.58 -23.41 -20.89
CA SER A 212 -18.81 -24.20 -20.98
C SER A 212 -18.99 -25.02 -19.71
N ARG A 213 -20.11 -24.81 -19.00
CA ARG A 213 -20.41 -25.43 -17.70
C ARG A 213 -21.18 -26.74 -17.84
N ASP A 214 -20.99 -27.62 -16.86
CA ASP A 214 -21.59 -28.96 -16.89
C ASP A 214 -23.11 -28.94 -16.66
N ARG A 215 -23.80 -29.99 -17.12
CA ARG A 215 -25.25 -30.17 -17.06
C ARG A 215 -25.60 -31.62 -16.71
N ASN A 216 -26.07 -31.83 -15.49
CA ASN A 216 -26.52 -33.14 -15.02
C ASN A 216 -27.97 -33.47 -15.40
N ASP A 217 -28.73 -32.49 -15.89
CA ASP A 217 -30.13 -32.63 -16.29
C ASP A 217 -30.32 -32.94 -17.77
N VAL A 218 -29.23 -33.17 -18.51
CA VAL A 218 -29.23 -33.50 -19.94
C VAL A 218 -28.66 -34.89 -20.13
N SER A 219 -29.37 -35.76 -20.84
CA SER A 219 -28.85 -37.10 -21.15
C SER A 219 -27.73 -37.02 -22.19
N GLU A 220 -26.75 -37.91 -22.06
CA GLU A 220 -25.65 -38.07 -23.02
C GLU A 220 -26.15 -38.15 -24.47
N GLY A 221 -25.45 -37.47 -25.39
CA GLY A 221 -25.82 -37.36 -26.80
C GLY A 221 -26.77 -36.20 -27.13
N ASN A 222 -27.24 -35.43 -26.14
CA ASN A 222 -27.98 -34.19 -26.37
C ASN A 222 -27.11 -32.95 -26.17
N THR A 223 -27.54 -31.82 -26.74
CA THR A 223 -26.88 -30.52 -26.59
C THR A 223 -26.99 -30.01 -25.15
N TYR A 224 -25.84 -29.79 -24.50
CA TYR A 224 -25.72 -29.22 -23.16
C TYR A 224 -25.89 -27.69 -23.18
N GLY A 225 -25.48 -27.04 -24.27
CA GLY A 225 -25.64 -25.60 -24.41
C GLY A 225 -25.09 -24.98 -25.70
N TYR A 226 -25.05 -23.65 -25.69
CA TYR A 226 -24.70 -22.80 -26.83
C TYR A 226 -23.89 -21.63 -26.28
N ILE A 227 -22.69 -21.41 -26.80
CA ILE A 227 -21.83 -20.31 -26.33
C ILE A 227 -22.50 -18.97 -26.61
N THR A 228 -22.94 -18.78 -27.85
CA THR A 228 -23.53 -17.52 -28.29
C THR A 228 -24.98 -17.63 -28.76
N ALA A 229 -25.77 -16.59 -28.51
CA ALA A 229 -27.08 -16.41 -29.14
C ALA A 229 -27.25 -14.96 -29.64
N PRO A 230 -26.54 -14.58 -30.73
CA PRO A 230 -26.58 -13.23 -31.26
C PRO A 230 -27.92 -12.92 -31.94
N ALA A 231 -28.39 -11.70 -31.73
CA ALA A 231 -29.55 -11.07 -32.35
C ALA A 231 -29.17 -9.75 -33.07
N THR A 232 -27.91 -9.68 -33.51
CA THR A 232 -27.34 -8.51 -34.19
C THR A 232 -28.19 -8.14 -35.40
N ASN A 233 -28.62 -6.89 -35.50
CA ASN A 233 -29.37 -6.42 -36.66
C ASN A 233 -28.50 -6.53 -37.92
N ILE A 234 -29.10 -6.86 -39.07
CA ILE A 234 -28.38 -7.03 -40.34
C ILE A 234 -27.58 -5.79 -40.76
N GLU A 235 -28.04 -4.59 -40.39
CA GLU A 235 -27.36 -3.32 -40.69
C GLU A 235 -26.16 -3.04 -39.77
N GLN A 236 -26.07 -3.72 -38.61
CA GLN A 236 -24.92 -3.59 -37.73
C GLN A 236 -23.80 -4.53 -38.19
N PRO A 237 -22.60 -4.03 -38.56
CA PRO A 237 -21.57 -4.83 -39.22
C PRO A 237 -20.99 -5.94 -38.33
N TYR A 238 -20.83 -5.67 -37.03
CA TYR A 238 -20.22 -6.60 -36.08
C TYR A 238 -21.14 -6.86 -34.89
N GLY A 239 -21.36 -8.14 -34.60
CA GLY A 239 -21.94 -8.64 -33.35
C GLY A 239 -20.83 -9.06 -32.38
N PHE A 240 -20.78 -10.34 -32.02
CA PHE A 240 -19.74 -10.87 -31.15
C PHE A 240 -18.51 -11.29 -31.95
N VAL A 241 -17.32 -10.81 -31.58
CA VAL A 241 -16.06 -11.19 -32.21
C VAL A 241 -15.09 -11.67 -31.14
N PHE A 242 -14.65 -12.92 -31.25
CA PHE A 242 -13.70 -13.55 -30.34
C PHE A 242 -12.33 -13.63 -31.01
N LYS A 243 -11.28 -13.10 -30.36
CA LYS A 243 -9.91 -13.13 -30.87
C LYS A 243 -8.94 -13.72 -29.85
N ASN A 244 -8.18 -14.74 -30.24
CA ASN A 244 -7.18 -15.38 -29.37
C ASN A 244 -7.77 -15.92 -28.05
N CYS A 245 -9.05 -16.32 -28.05
CA CYS A 245 -9.73 -16.85 -26.88
C CYS A 245 -9.51 -18.36 -26.71
N GLN A 246 -9.77 -18.85 -25.52
CA GLN A 246 -9.79 -20.29 -25.20
C GLN A 246 -11.22 -20.71 -24.84
N LEU A 247 -11.80 -21.60 -25.63
CA LEU A 247 -13.11 -22.20 -25.38
C LEU A 247 -12.86 -23.54 -24.68
N ASN A 248 -13.03 -23.54 -23.35
CA ASN A 248 -12.72 -24.65 -22.47
C ASN A 248 -14.00 -25.21 -21.83
N LYS A 249 -13.97 -26.49 -21.47
CA LYS A 249 -14.99 -27.11 -20.61
C LYS A 249 -14.65 -26.93 -19.13
N GLU A 250 -15.66 -26.78 -18.29
CA GLU A 250 -15.52 -26.65 -16.82
C GLU A 250 -14.93 -27.91 -16.17
N SER A 251 -15.28 -29.08 -16.72
CA SER A 251 -14.79 -30.39 -16.27
C SER A 251 -14.45 -31.27 -17.48
N PRO A 252 -13.47 -32.19 -17.38
CA PRO A 252 -13.26 -33.25 -18.38
C PRO A 252 -14.49 -34.14 -18.61
N ASP A 253 -15.43 -34.20 -17.67
CA ASP A 253 -16.64 -35.03 -17.74
C ASP A 253 -17.67 -34.51 -18.76
N ILE A 254 -17.54 -33.25 -19.20
CA ILE A 254 -18.41 -32.71 -20.26
C ILE A 254 -18.14 -33.48 -21.56
N PRO A 255 -19.17 -34.12 -22.16
CA PRO A 255 -18.99 -34.95 -23.35
C PRO A 255 -18.44 -34.16 -24.54
N GLU A 256 -17.73 -34.86 -25.41
CA GLU A 256 -17.39 -34.34 -26.74
C GLU A 256 -18.68 -34.00 -27.50
N ASN A 257 -18.63 -32.99 -28.39
CA ASN A 257 -19.76 -32.61 -29.24
C ASN A 257 -21.07 -32.31 -28.47
N SER A 258 -20.98 -31.71 -27.28
CA SER A 258 -22.14 -31.35 -26.45
C SER A 258 -22.54 -29.87 -26.53
N PHE A 259 -21.72 -29.00 -27.11
CA PHE A 259 -21.94 -27.56 -27.19
C PHE A 259 -21.85 -27.00 -28.61
N ALA A 260 -22.70 -26.02 -28.93
CA ALA A 260 -22.54 -25.20 -30.13
C ALA A 260 -21.72 -23.92 -29.85
N LEU A 261 -21.00 -23.46 -30.86
CA LEU A 261 -20.43 -22.11 -30.94
C LEU A 261 -21.52 -21.02 -30.86
N GLY A 262 -22.69 -21.29 -31.43
CA GLY A 262 -23.84 -20.42 -31.29
C GLY A 262 -25.06 -20.83 -32.09
N ARG A 263 -26.15 -20.10 -31.87
CA ARG A 263 -27.43 -20.24 -32.58
C ARG A 263 -28.11 -18.88 -32.81
N PRO A 264 -28.89 -18.69 -33.89
CA PRO A 264 -29.40 -17.37 -34.27
C PRO A 264 -30.63 -16.98 -33.46
N TRP A 265 -30.46 -16.07 -32.50
CA TRP A 265 -31.58 -15.57 -31.72
C TRP A 265 -32.31 -14.48 -32.49
N HIS A 266 -33.56 -14.77 -32.88
CA HIS A 266 -34.49 -13.79 -33.42
C HIS A 266 -35.50 -13.42 -32.33
N PRO A 267 -35.31 -12.30 -31.60
CA PRO A 267 -36.11 -11.98 -30.43
C PRO A 267 -37.55 -11.70 -30.81
N THR A 268 -38.50 -12.08 -29.93
CA THR A 268 -39.91 -11.68 -30.12
C THR A 268 -40.06 -10.17 -29.92
N THR A 269 -40.26 -9.48 -31.03
CA THR A 269 -40.37 -8.02 -31.13
C THR A 269 -41.80 -7.62 -31.47
N THR A 270 -42.24 -6.46 -30.97
CA THR A 270 -43.53 -5.88 -31.37
C THR A 270 -43.30 -4.95 -32.56
N PHE A 271 -43.93 -5.26 -33.68
CA PHE A 271 -44.00 -4.48 -34.91
C PHE A 271 -45.40 -3.86 -35.06
N GLU A 272 -45.60 -3.01 -36.08
CA GLU A 272 -46.92 -2.47 -36.40
C GLU A 272 -47.94 -3.56 -36.77
N ASP A 273 -47.47 -4.66 -37.35
CA ASP A 273 -48.28 -5.76 -37.88
C ASP A 273 -48.36 -7.00 -36.97
N GLY A 274 -47.75 -6.95 -35.77
CA GLY A 274 -47.88 -8.03 -34.79
C GLY A 274 -46.70 -8.16 -33.84
N ARG A 275 -46.68 -9.25 -33.07
CA ARG A 275 -45.60 -9.59 -32.14
C ARG A 275 -45.03 -10.96 -32.47
N TYR A 276 -43.84 -10.99 -33.07
CA TYR A 276 -43.20 -12.20 -33.60
C TYR A 276 -41.67 -12.07 -33.61
N ALA A 277 -40.96 -13.13 -33.95
CA ALA A 277 -39.50 -13.16 -34.02
C ALA A 277 -38.97 -12.18 -35.09
N ASP A 278 -38.06 -11.28 -34.71
CA ASP A 278 -37.55 -10.21 -35.58
C ASP A 278 -36.79 -10.76 -36.80
N PRO A 279 -37.29 -10.59 -38.03
CA PRO A 279 -36.63 -11.13 -39.22
C PRO A 279 -35.30 -10.43 -39.54
N ASN A 280 -35.08 -9.21 -39.05
CA ASN A 280 -33.86 -8.43 -39.30
C ASN A 280 -32.75 -8.69 -38.27
N ALA A 281 -33.04 -9.47 -37.22
CA ALA A 281 -32.07 -9.87 -36.20
C ALA A 281 -31.18 -11.04 -36.69
N ILE A 282 -30.47 -10.83 -37.80
CA ILE A 282 -29.56 -11.83 -38.39
C ILE A 282 -28.22 -11.78 -37.66
N GLY A 283 -28.13 -12.55 -36.56
CA GLY A 283 -27.01 -12.54 -35.63
C GLY A 283 -25.63 -12.69 -36.27
N HIS A 284 -24.63 -11.99 -35.71
CA HIS A 284 -23.23 -12.08 -36.13
C HIS A 284 -22.36 -12.62 -35.00
N THR A 285 -21.58 -13.67 -35.29
CA THR A 285 -20.53 -14.18 -34.39
C THR A 285 -19.32 -14.65 -35.18
N ALA A 286 -18.12 -14.24 -34.78
CA ALA A 286 -16.87 -14.66 -35.40
C ALA A 286 -15.86 -15.15 -34.36
N PHE A 287 -15.25 -16.33 -34.58
CA PHE A 287 -14.14 -16.86 -33.76
C PHE A 287 -12.84 -16.87 -34.56
N ILE A 288 -11.85 -16.09 -34.14
CA ILE A 288 -10.61 -15.83 -34.87
C ILE A 288 -9.41 -16.21 -34.00
N ASN A 289 -8.54 -17.10 -34.48
CA ASN A 289 -7.35 -17.60 -33.79
C ASN A 289 -7.64 -18.19 -32.39
N CYS A 290 -8.83 -18.72 -32.16
CA CYS A 290 -9.22 -19.27 -30.86
C CYS A 290 -8.74 -20.71 -30.70
N HIS A 291 -8.49 -21.14 -29.46
CA HIS A 291 -8.34 -22.55 -29.12
C HIS A 291 -9.69 -23.12 -28.68
N ILE A 292 -10.13 -24.22 -29.28
CA ILE A 292 -11.46 -24.80 -29.12
C ILE A 292 -11.32 -26.28 -28.70
N ASP A 293 -11.83 -26.61 -27.52
CA ASP A 293 -11.82 -27.97 -26.99
C ASP A 293 -12.93 -28.86 -27.59
N ASP A 294 -12.85 -30.18 -27.37
CA ASP A 294 -13.64 -31.23 -28.03
C ASP A 294 -15.15 -31.22 -27.74
N HIS A 295 -15.61 -30.50 -26.72
CA HIS A 295 -17.04 -30.31 -26.44
C HIS A 295 -17.79 -29.57 -27.55
N ILE A 296 -17.11 -28.88 -28.47
CA ILE A 296 -17.74 -28.07 -29.52
C ILE A 296 -18.01 -28.86 -30.80
N TYR A 297 -19.29 -28.95 -31.22
CA TYR A 297 -19.69 -29.63 -32.46
C TYR A 297 -19.87 -28.72 -33.68
N GLY A 298 -20.07 -27.41 -33.49
CA GLY A 298 -20.31 -26.47 -34.60
C GLY A 298 -21.36 -25.42 -34.26
N TRP A 299 -22.24 -25.09 -35.21
CA TRP A 299 -23.34 -24.13 -35.05
C TRP A 299 -24.68 -24.87 -35.01
N ASP A 300 -25.70 -24.26 -34.41
CA ASP A 300 -27.04 -24.85 -34.33
C ASP A 300 -28.13 -23.84 -34.70
N LYS A 301 -29.33 -24.35 -35.02
CA LYS A 301 -30.53 -23.56 -35.33
C LYS A 301 -31.24 -23.12 -34.05
N MET A 302 -32.12 -22.13 -34.18
CA MET A 302 -33.00 -21.71 -33.09
C MET A 302 -34.44 -21.55 -33.60
N SER A 303 -35.41 -21.97 -32.79
CA SER A 303 -36.82 -21.78 -33.12
C SER A 303 -37.37 -20.45 -32.59
N GLY A 304 -38.27 -19.82 -33.33
CA GLY A 304 -39.06 -18.68 -32.90
C GLY A 304 -40.54 -18.82 -33.29
N LYS A 305 -41.27 -17.71 -33.24
CA LYS A 305 -42.67 -17.60 -33.69
C LYS A 305 -42.77 -16.62 -34.85
N ASP A 306 -43.37 -17.02 -35.96
CA ASP A 306 -43.62 -16.13 -37.11
C ASP A 306 -44.81 -15.19 -36.83
N ILE A 307 -45.12 -14.31 -37.79
CA ILE A 307 -46.25 -13.37 -37.71
C ILE A 307 -47.60 -14.08 -37.47
N ASN A 308 -47.73 -15.33 -37.89
CA ASN A 308 -48.91 -16.17 -37.73
C ASN A 308 -48.88 -17.04 -36.46
N GLN A 309 -47.90 -16.85 -35.57
CA GLN A 309 -47.66 -17.63 -34.35
C GLN A 309 -47.28 -19.11 -34.59
N ASN A 310 -46.89 -19.47 -35.81
CA ASN A 310 -46.33 -20.78 -36.11
C ASN A 310 -44.87 -20.84 -35.68
N THR A 311 -44.40 -22.05 -35.37
CA THR A 311 -42.97 -22.27 -35.12
C THR A 311 -42.19 -22.09 -36.43
N ILE A 312 -41.22 -21.20 -36.43
CA ILE A 312 -40.24 -20.98 -37.50
C ILE A 312 -38.85 -21.35 -36.99
N TRP A 313 -38.00 -21.90 -37.86
CA TRP A 313 -36.61 -22.22 -37.55
C TRP A 313 -35.68 -21.26 -38.28
N PHE A 314 -34.75 -20.67 -37.55
CA PHE A 314 -33.67 -19.85 -38.07
C PHE A 314 -32.40 -20.69 -38.05
N TYR A 315 -31.73 -20.74 -39.20
CA TYR A 315 -30.65 -21.68 -39.46
C TYR A 315 -29.29 -20.97 -39.46
N PRO A 316 -28.21 -21.63 -39.04
CA PRO A 316 -26.87 -21.05 -39.06
C PRO A 316 -26.40 -20.65 -40.46
N GLU A 317 -26.92 -21.29 -41.51
CA GLU A 317 -26.67 -21.00 -42.93
C GLU A 317 -27.15 -19.61 -43.36
N ASP A 318 -28.23 -19.14 -42.74
CA ASP A 318 -28.83 -17.83 -43.00
C ASP A 318 -28.27 -16.75 -42.05
N SER A 319 -27.32 -17.12 -41.18
CA SER A 319 -26.75 -16.29 -40.13
C SER A 319 -25.33 -15.83 -40.48
N ARG A 320 -24.80 -14.84 -39.75
CA ARG A 320 -23.44 -14.31 -39.98
C ARG A 320 -22.44 -14.96 -39.01
N PHE A 321 -22.33 -16.28 -39.11
CA PHE A 321 -21.42 -17.08 -38.28
C PHE A 321 -20.13 -17.37 -39.03
N TRP A 322 -19.00 -17.19 -38.36
CA TRP A 322 -17.69 -17.19 -39.01
C TRP A 322 -16.60 -17.75 -38.12
N GLU A 323 -15.62 -18.39 -38.74
CA GLU A 323 -14.41 -18.86 -38.09
C GLU A 323 -13.17 -18.51 -38.89
N TYR A 324 -12.01 -18.39 -38.23
CA TYR A 324 -10.73 -18.19 -38.90
C TYR A 324 -9.58 -18.71 -38.05
N HIS A 325 -8.81 -19.65 -38.57
CA HIS A 325 -7.56 -20.14 -37.96
C HIS A 325 -7.72 -20.61 -36.49
N ASN A 326 -8.89 -21.13 -36.15
CA ASN A 326 -9.11 -21.77 -34.85
C ASN A 326 -8.29 -23.07 -34.76
N LYS A 327 -7.88 -23.43 -33.54
CA LYS A 327 -7.06 -24.60 -33.22
C LYS A 327 -7.73 -25.41 -32.09
N GLY A 328 -7.20 -26.59 -31.79
CA GLY A 328 -7.74 -27.47 -30.76
C GLY A 328 -8.65 -28.56 -31.34
N LYS A 329 -9.10 -29.50 -30.49
CA LYS A 329 -9.84 -30.68 -30.95
C LYS A 329 -11.22 -30.36 -31.51
N GLY A 330 -11.88 -29.32 -30.99
CA GLY A 330 -13.17 -28.83 -31.49
C GLY A 330 -13.06 -27.88 -32.67
N ALA A 331 -11.85 -27.56 -33.15
CA ALA A 331 -11.65 -26.83 -34.38
C ALA A 331 -11.67 -27.81 -35.56
N VAL A 332 -12.83 -27.96 -36.20
CA VAL A 332 -13.06 -28.94 -37.26
C VAL A 332 -12.99 -28.28 -38.62
N ASN A 333 -12.14 -28.80 -39.52
CA ASN A 333 -12.07 -28.47 -40.95
C ASN A 333 -12.70 -29.60 -41.80
N ASP A 334 -13.76 -30.25 -41.29
CA ASP A 334 -14.50 -31.26 -42.05
C ASP A 334 -15.38 -30.56 -43.08
N SER A 335 -15.18 -30.89 -44.36
CA SER A 335 -15.97 -30.39 -45.48
C SER A 335 -17.47 -30.74 -45.40
N ASN A 336 -17.86 -31.69 -44.55
CA ASN A 336 -19.26 -32.11 -44.38
C ASN A 336 -20.02 -31.34 -43.27
N ALA A 337 -19.32 -30.59 -42.41
CA ALA A 337 -19.95 -29.79 -41.36
C ALA A 337 -20.10 -28.32 -41.83
N TYR A 338 -21.27 -27.71 -41.59
CA TYR A 338 -21.45 -26.28 -41.90
C TYR A 338 -20.65 -25.41 -40.90
N ARG A 339 -19.41 -25.09 -41.26
CA ARG A 339 -18.47 -24.27 -40.49
C ARG A 339 -17.76 -23.24 -41.39
N PRO A 340 -18.49 -22.19 -41.84
CA PRO A 340 -17.96 -21.20 -42.77
C PRO A 340 -16.70 -20.52 -42.25
N GLN A 341 -15.65 -20.52 -43.08
CA GLN A 341 -14.36 -19.90 -42.78
C GLN A 341 -14.23 -18.55 -43.48
N LEU A 342 -13.68 -17.56 -42.78
CA LEU A 342 -13.23 -16.31 -43.40
C LEU A 342 -11.99 -16.59 -44.26
N SER A 343 -11.88 -15.90 -45.39
CA SER A 343 -10.63 -15.81 -46.14
C SER A 343 -9.65 -14.83 -45.47
N ASP A 344 -8.36 -14.96 -45.77
CA ASP A 344 -7.33 -13.99 -45.36
C ASP A 344 -7.70 -12.53 -45.70
N GLN A 345 -8.37 -12.32 -46.84
CA GLN A 345 -8.82 -10.99 -47.26
C GLN A 345 -9.98 -10.48 -46.40
N GLN A 346 -10.95 -11.34 -46.06
CA GLN A 346 -12.07 -10.97 -45.19
C GLN A 346 -11.58 -10.69 -43.76
N THR A 347 -10.62 -11.45 -43.26
CA THR A 347 -10.06 -11.26 -41.90
C THR A 347 -9.42 -9.89 -41.73
N LYS A 348 -8.94 -9.23 -42.80
CA LYS A 348 -8.45 -7.83 -42.71
C LYS A 348 -9.53 -6.84 -42.26
N GLN A 349 -10.81 -7.14 -42.48
CA GLN A 349 -11.91 -6.32 -41.98
C GLN A 349 -12.08 -6.47 -40.46
N TYR A 350 -11.63 -7.57 -39.86
CA TYR A 350 -11.69 -7.84 -38.42
C TYR A 350 -10.48 -7.29 -37.63
N SER A 351 -9.97 -6.13 -38.05
CA SER A 351 -9.01 -5.37 -37.24
C SER A 351 -9.71 -4.79 -36.00
N ASN A 352 -9.00 -4.64 -34.87
CA ASN A 352 -9.62 -4.08 -33.65
C ASN A 352 -10.20 -2.68 -33.91
N SER A 353 -9.48 -1.86 -34.69
CA SER A 353 -9.95 -0.53 -35.10
C SER A 353 -11.24 -0.58 -35.93
N ASN A 354 -11.47 -1.58 -36.75
CA ASN A 354 -12.71 -1.67 -37.53
C ASN A 354 -13.89 -2.16 -36.68
N ILE A 355 -13.65 -3.17 -35.83
CA ILE A 355 -14.68 -3.76 -34.96
C ILE A 355 -15.17 -2.72 -33.94
N LEU A 356 -14.24 -1.90 -33.44
CA LEU A 356 -14.49 -0.86 -32.45
C LEU A 356 -14.62 0.54 -33.07
N ASP A 357 -14.80 0.66 -34.38
CA ASP A 357 -14.99 1.95 -35.08
C ASP A 357 -13.98 3.07 -34.67
N GLY A 358 -12.71 2.69 -34.53
CA GLY A 358 -11.62 3.57 -34.13
C GLY A 358 -11.48 3.78 -32.62
N TRP A 359 -12.42 3.30 -31.79
CA TRP A 359 -12.27 3.31 -30.34
C TRP A 359 -11.12 2.40 -29.90
N THR A 360 -10.21 2.95 -29.11
CA THR A 360 -9.06 2.25 -28.52
C THR A 360 -9.30 2.08 -27.01
N PRO A 361 -9.94 0.98 -26.58
CA PRO A 361 -10.15 0.71 -25.16
C PRO A 361 -8.80 0.48 -24.47
N ASP A 362 -8.40 1.43 -23.64
CA ASP A 362 -7.27 1.27 -22.72
C ASP A 362 -7.56 2.02 -21.42
N ILE A 363 -7.61 1.27 -20.32
CA ILE A 363 -7.69 1.79 -18.95
C ILE A 363 -6.32 2.18 -18.39
N SER A 364 -5.27 2.06 -19.21
CA SER A 364 -3.89 2.35 -18.88
C SER A 364 -3.46 3.69 -19.50
N LEU A 365 -2.31 4.20 -19.06
CA LEU A 365 -1.74 5.44 -19.58
C LEU A 365 -1.39 5.28 -21.07
N PRO A 366 -1.74 6.25 -21.94
CA PRO A 366 -1.48 6.14 -23.37
C PRO A 366 0.02 6.25 -23.68
N GLU A 367 0.39 5.91 -24.93
CA GLU A 367 1.75 6.08 -25.45
C GLU A 367 2.27 7.51 -25.21
N ASN A 368 3.58 7.64 -24.99
CA ASN A 368 4.31 8.87 -24.62
C ASN A 368 4.08 9.39 -23.19
N SER A 369 3.32 8.69 -22.36
CA SER A 369 3.21 9.02 -20.93
C SER A 369 4.55 8.80 -20.24
N LYS A 370 5.13 9.85 -19.65
CA LYS A 370 6.43 9.80 -18.97
C LYS A 370 6.32 10.33 -17.56
N LEU A 371 7.12 9.78 -16.65
CA LEU A 371 7.36 10.34 -15.33
C LEU A 371 8.77 10.92 -15.27
N GLN A 372 8.88 12.22 -15.05
CA GLN A 372 10.16 12.89 -14.82
C GLN A 372 10.22 13.40 -13.39
N GLY A 373 11.36 13.25 -12.74
CA GLY A 373 11.50 13.71 -11.36
C GLY A 373 12.93 13.92 -10.91
N GLU A 374 13.06 14.45 -9.71
CA GLU A 374 14.32 14.48 -8.98
C GLU A 374 14.21 13.76 -7.64
N VAL A 375 15.32 13.12 -7.27
CA VAL A 375 15.52 12.50 -5.97
C VAL A 375 16.37 13.43 -5.10
N LEU A 376 15.82 13.87 -3.97
CA LEU A 376 16.51 14.79 -3.05
C LEU A 376 16.75 14.14 -1.69
N ASN A 377 18.00 13.87 -1.35
CA ASN A 377 18.43 13.51 0.00
C ASN A 377 19.94 13.75 0.13
N ALA A 378 20.37 14.47 1.18
CA ALA A 378 21.77 14.89 1.33
C ALA A 378 22.77 13.74 1.47
N ALA A 379 22.32 12.56 1.93
CA ALA A 379 23.16 11.38 2.15
C ALA A 379 23.08 10.34 1.01
N MET A 380 22.20 10.54 0.02
CA MET A 380 22.01 9.57 -1.06
C MET A 380 23.17 9.56 -2.04
N GLN A 381 23.55 8.35 -2.47
CA GLN A 381 24.55 8.14 -3.51
C GLN A 381 23.88 8.04 -4.89
N PHE A 382 24.45 8.72 -5.88
CA PHE A 382 23.97 8.68 -7.26
C PHE A 382 25.05 8.17 -8.23
N PRO A 383 24.69 7.46 -9.32
CA PRO A 383 23.32 7.14 -9.77
C PRO A 383 22.61 6.12 -8.87
N ALA A 384 21.31 6.32 -8.66
CA ALA A 384 20.43 5.42 -7.91
C ALA A 384 19.40 4.80 -8.87
N THR A 385 18.85 3.64 -8.50
CA THR A 385 17.76 3.00 -9.26
C THR A 385 16.42 3.53 -8.81
N VAL A 386 15.60 3.98 -9.75
CA VAL A 386 14.20 4.34 -9.53
C VAL A 386 13.32 3.23 -10.13
N GLU A 387 12.46 2.64 -9.31
CA GLU A 387 11.44 1.69 -9.72
C GLU A 387 10.07 2.34 -9.59
N VAL A 388 9.30 2.36 -10.68
CA VAL A 388 7.90 2.79 -10.71
C VAL A 388 7.03 1.54 -10.83
N ILE A 389 6.08 1.37 -9.92
CA ILE A 389 5.13 0.25 -9.91
C ILE A 389 3.71 0.81 -9.96
N ASP A 390 2.86 0.19 -10.75
CA ASP A 390 1.47 0.60 -10.94
C ASP A 390 0.49 -0.18 -10.04
N SER A 391 -0.81 0.13 -10.09
CA SER A 391 -1.83 -0.51 -9.25
C SER A 391 -2.07 -2.00 -9.55
N VAL A 392 -1.55 -2.52 -10.66
CA VAL A 392 -1.70 -3.91 -11.09
C VAL A 392 -0.36 -4.66 -11.17
N GLY A 393 0.71 -4.04 -10.66
CA GLY A 393 2.04 -4.61 -10.52
C GLY A 393 2.91 -4.58 -11.78
N GLN A 394 2.54 -3.81 -12.80
CA GLN A 394 3.48 -3.48 -13.87
C GLN A 394 4.61 -2.61 -13.31
N LYS A 395 5.84 -2.87 -13.76
CA LYS A 395 7.04 -2.23 -13.27
C LYS A 395 7.86 -1.62 -14.38
N VAL A 396 8.41 -0.44 -14.12
CA VAL A 396 9.38 0.24 -14.97
C VAL A 396 10.56 0.68 -14.12
N ILE A 397 11.77 0.47 -14.64
CA ILE A 397 13.02 0.81 -13.96
C ILE A 397 13.73 1.92 -14.74
N SER A 398 14.21 2.92 -14.02
CA SER A 398 15.06 4.00 -14.52
C SER A 398 16.27 4.21 -13.60
N LEU A 399 17.25 4.97 -14.07
CA LEU A 399 18.41 5.39 -13.28
C LEU A 399 18.39 6.91 -13.13
N THR A 400 18.78 7.38 -11.96
CA THR A 400 19.05 8.81 -11.78
C THR A 400 20.37 9.19 -12.47
N ASP A 401 20.48 10.45 -12.87
CA ASP A 401 21.76 11.06 -13.18
C ASP A 401 22.55 11.39 -11.89
N LYS A 402 23.76 11.94 -12.02
CA LYS A 402 24.61 12.32 -10.89
C LYS A 402 24.01 13.42 -9.97
N LYS A 403 22.94 14.08 -10.42
CA LYS A 403 22.22 15.09 -9.66
C LYS A 403 20.90 14.56 -9.09
N GLY A 404 20.61 13.27 -9.24
CA GLY A 404 19.38 12.66 -8.75
C GLY A 404 18.19 12.77 -9.70
N ARG A 405 18.34 13.25 -10.94
CA ARG A 405 17.22 13.43 -11.89
C ARG A 405 16.97 12.17 -12.70
N TYR A 406 15.72 11.81 -12.96
CA TYR A 406 15.35 10.61 -13.71
C TYR A 406 14.17 10.85 -14.67
N ILE A 407 14.01 9.97 -15.65
CA ILE A 407 12.84 9.87 -16.53
C ILE A 407 12.47 8.40 -16.67
N ALA A 408 11.21 8.04 -16.47
CA ALA A 408 10.65 6.71 -16.68
C ALA A 408 9.52 6.77 -17.73
N ASP A 409 9.47 5.79 -18.62
CA ASP A 409 8.35 5.60 -19.55
C ASP A 409 7.24 4.85 -18.82
N ILE A 410 6.13 5.52 -18.56
CA ILE A 410 5.00 4.97 -17.81
C ILE A 410 3.81 4.65 -18.73
N SER A 411 4.06 4.58 -20.04
CA SER A 411 3.05 4.14 -21.01
C SER A 411 2.56 2.74 -20.64
N LYS A 412 1.25 2.51 -20.79
CA LYS A 412 0.53 1.26 -20.46
C LYS A 412 0.42 0.92 -18.97
N MET A 413 0.91 1.78 -18.08
CA MET A 413 0.74 1.61 -16.62
C MET A 413 -0.64 2.07 -16.16
N THR A 414 -1.12 1.50 -15.04
CA THR A 414 -2.42 1.78 -14.42
C THR A 414 -2.24 2.56 -13.12
N LEU A 415 -2.84 3.74 -13.00
CA LEU A 415 -2.78 4.54 -11.77
C LEU A 415 -3.45 3.83 -10.58
N PRO A 416 -3.09 4.15 -9.32
CA PRO A 416 -1.90 4.89 -8.83
C PRO A 416 -0.54 4.36 -9.31
N LEU A 417 0.49 5.21 -9.21
CA LEU A 417 1.88 4.75 -9.23
C LEU A 417 2.54 4.93 -7.86
N VAL A 418 3.39 3.98 -7.47
CA VAL A 418 4.42 4.18 -6.44
C VAL A 418 5.77 4.26 -7.13
N ALA A 419 6.49 5.36 -6.90
CA ALA A 419 7.87 5.51 -7.30
C ALA A 419 8.77 5.26 -6.08
N SER A 420 9.75 4.38 -6.20
CA SER A 420 10.71 4.07 -5.14
C SER A 420 12.13 4.22 -5.67
N VAL A 421 13.06 4.61 -4.79
CA VAL A 421 14.48 4.75 -5.13
C VAL A 421 15.33 3.92 -4.20
N ASN A 422 16.39 3.31 -4.74
CA ASN A 422 17.42 2.58 -4.01
C ASN A 422 18.81 3.03 -4.49
N ASP A 423 19.63 3.50 -3.55
CA ASP A 423 20.99 3.98 -3.81
C ASP A 423 22.06 2.87 -3.85
N HIS A 424 21.67 1.62 -3.56
CA HIS A 424 22.51 0.42 -3.53
C HIS A 424 23.71 0.48 -2.60
N SER A 425 23.72 1.39 -1.62
CA SER A 425 24.84 1.48 -0.69
C SER A 425 24.72 0.51 0.50
N GLY A 426 23.75 -0.40 0.45
CA GLY A 426 23.58 -1.53 1.37
C GLY A 426 23.00 -2.77 0.65
N VAL A 427 22.55 -3.75 1.44
CA VAL A 427 22.10 -5.06 0.92
C VAL A 427 20.59 -5.08 0.63
N SER A 428 19.81 -4.30 1.39
CA SER A 428 18.34 -4.32 1.32
C SER A 428 17.73 -2.98 1.69
N CYS A 429 16.58 -2.63 1.13
CA CYS A 429 15.74 -1.55 1.66
C CYS A 429 14.91 -1.98 2.89
N LEU A 430 14.68 -3.29 3.05
CA LEU A 430 13.76 -3.87 4.02
C LEU A 430 14.46 -4.34 5.29
N LYS A 431 15.50 -5.15 5.20
CA LYS A 431 16.02 -5.86 6.37
C LYS A 431 17.06 -5.03 7.15
N SER A 432 16.93 -4.99 8.47
CA SER A 432 17.88 -4.28 9.35
C SER A 432 18.94 -5.20 9.97
N ASP A 433 18.97 -6.49 9.59
CA ASP A 433 19.97 -7.48 10.02
C ASP A 433 21.35 -7.20 9.41
N GLU A 434 21.35 -6.59 8.23
CA GLU A 434 22.49 -6.10 7.49
C GLU A 434 22.38 -4.60 7.22
N ARG A 435 23.45 -3.99 6.69
CA ARG A 435 23.42 -2.56 6.33
C ARG A 435 22.36 -2.33 5.26
N ARG A 436 21.31 -1.58 5.58
CA ARG A 436 20.28 -1.17 4.63
C ARG A 436 20.85 -0.28 3.53
N SER A 437 20.21 -0.22 2.37
CA SER A 437 20.38 0.88 1.42
C SER A 437 19.63 2.13 1.90
N LEU A 438 19.99 3.31 1.38
CA LEU A 438 19.16 4.49 1.59
C LEU A 438 18.08 4.51 0.50
N CYS A 439 16.87 4.17 0.90
CA CYS A 439 15.72 4.09 0.02
C CYS A 439 14.69 5.14 0.39
N MET A 440 13.87 5.58 -0.55
CA MET A 440 12.74 6.48 -0.35
C MET A 440 11.62 6.11 -1.33
N SER A 441 10.42 6.58 -1.07
CA SER A 441 9.25 6.32 -1.90
C SER A 441 8.36 7.54 -2.02
N ALA A 442 7.54 7.57 -3.07
CA ALA A 442 6.52 8.57 -3.33
C ALA A 442 5.32 7.89 -3.97
N ILE A 443 4.12 8.33 -3.59
CA ILE A 443 2.89 8.00 -4.30
C ILE A 443 2.63 9.10 -5.32
N ILE A 444 2.46 8.73 -6.59
CA ILE A 444 2.23 9.66 -7.70
C ILE A 444 0.78 9.49 -8.16
N THR A 445 -0.01 10.54 -7.94
CA THR A 445 -1.44 10.60 -8.29
C THR A 445 -1.69 11.49 -9.51
N ASP A 446 -0.89 12.55 -9.66
CA ASP A 446 -1.14 13.63 -10.62
C ASP A 446 -0.44 13.36 -11.97
N VAL A 447 -0.78 12.24 -12.60
CA VAL A 447 -0.26 11.88 -13.92
C VAL A 447 -1.14 12.46 -15.02
N LYS A 448 -0.52 13.20 -15.93
CA LYS A 448 -1.11 13.71 -17.17
C LYS A 448 -0.98 12.67 -18.29
N PRO A 449 -2.08 12.03 -18.73
CA PRO A 449 -2.04 11.03 -19.78
C PRO A 449 -1.45 11.59 -21.09
N GLY A 450 -0.50 10.88 -21.70
CA GLY A 450 0.10 11.24 -22.99
C GLY A 450 1.15 12.35 -22.91
N GLU A 451 1.47 12.79 -21.69
CA GLU A 451 2.42 13.87 -21.43
C GLU A 451 3.53 13.43 -20.45
N THR A 452 4.49 14.34 -20.23
CA THR A 452 5.47 14.18 -19.15
C THR A 452 4.93 14.76 -17.86
N SER A 453 4.72 13.89 -16.87
CA SER A 453 4.28 14.21 -15.52
C SER A 453 5.47 14.36 -14.57
N VAL A 454 5.26 15.06 -13.46
CA VAL A 454 6.28 15.21 -12.41
C VAL A 454 6.08 14.16 -11.32
N GLY A 455 7.17 13.50 -10.91
CA GLY A 455 7.18 12.62 -9.75
C GLY A 455 8.49 12.72 -8.99
N ASN A 456 8.55 13.57 -7.97
CA ASN A 456 9.74 13.76 -7.16
C ASN A 456 9.77 12.77 -5.99
N ILE A 457 10.97 12.36 -5.57
CA ILE A 457 11.16 11.44 -4.43
C ILE A 457 12.07 12.11 -3.39
N ASN A 458 11.60 12.25 -2.15
CA ASN A 458 12.35 12.95 -1.10
C ASN A 458 11.91 12.49 0.31
N PRO A 459 12.57 12.94 1.39
CA PRO A 459 12.16 12.63 2.76
C PRO A 459 10.68 12.81 3.06
N PHE A 460 10.06 13.86 2.52
CA PHE A 460 8.66 14.21 2.81
C PHE A 460 7.70 13.26 2.10
N THR A 461 7.96 12.92 0.84
CA THR A 461 7.14 11.93 0.13
C THR A 461 7.18 10.57 0.82
N ASP A 462 8.34 10.17 1.36
CA ASP A 462 8.47 8.88 2.05
C ASP A 462 7.76 8.85 3.42
N VAL A 463 7.69 9.99 4.12
CA VAL A 463 6.84 10.14 5.33
C VAL A 463 5.35 10.01 4.95
N MET A 464 4.92 10.61 3.84
CA MET A 464 3.54 10.48 3.36
C MET A 464 3.21 9.02 3.00
N VAL A 465 4.10 8.32 2.28
CA VAL A 465 3.92 6.89 1.97
C VAL A 465 3.90 6.06 3.26
N SER A 466 4.72 6.40 4.25
CA SER A 466 4.69 5.75 5.55
C SER A 466 3.32 5.90 6.25
N GLY A 467 2.68 7.07 6.15
CA GLY A 467 1.36 7.27 6.73
C GLY A 467 0.27 6.50 6.02
N LEU A 468 0.32 6.47 4.69
CA LEU A 468 -0.58 5.67 3.88
C LEU A 468 -0.43 4.17 4.15
N ALA A 469 0.80 3.68 4.30
CA ALA A 469 1.06 2.30 4.65
C ALA A 469 0.41 1.93 5.99
N ASN A 470 0.62 2.75 7.03
CA ASN A 470 0.05 2.50 8.36
C ASN A 470 -1.49 2.51 8.33
N ALA A 471 -2.11 3.43 7.57
CA ALA A 471 -3.56 3.52 7.43
C ALA A 471 -4.21 2.24 6.85
N VAL A 472 -3.43 1.42 6.15
CA VAL A 472 -3.89 0.14 5.57
C VAL A 472 -3.25 -1.08 6.23
N GLY A 473 -2.69 -0.92 7.43
CA GLY A 473 -2.11 -2.02 8.21
C GLY A 473 -0.78 -2.55 7.67
N ILE A 474 -0.02 -1.73 6.94
CA ILE A 474 1.33 -2.05 6.46
C ILE A 474 2.34 -1.26 7.30
N ASP A 475 3.29 -1.97 7.94
CA ASP A 475 4.28 -1.42 8.89
C ASP A 475 5.13 -0.22 8.40
N GLY A 476 5.21 0.02 7.09
CA GLY A 476 6.03 1.09 6.54
C GLY A 476 6.10 1.11 5.01
N PRO A 477 6.75 2.14 4.46
CA PRO A 477 6.74 2.40 3.01
C PRO A 477 7.46 1.31 2.21
N GLN A 478 8.50 0.69 2.77
CA GLN A 478 9.27 -0.32 2.04
C GLN A 478 8.50 -1.65 1.92
N GLN A 479 7.68 -2.00 2.90
CA GLN A 479 6.76 -3.14 2.81
C GLN A 479 5.67 -2.87 1.77
N LEU A 480 5.18 -1.64 1.68
CA LEU A 480 4.22 -1.24 0.65
C LEU A 480 4.84 -1.42 -0.74
N VAL A 481 6.05 -0.90 -0.97
CA VAL A 481 6.78 -1.11 -2.23
C VAL A 481 7.02 -2.59 -2.52
N ALA A 482 7.38 -3.37 -1.49
CA ALA A 482 7.67 -4.80 -1.62
C ALA A 482 6.46 -5.66 -1.99
N LYS A 483 5.22 -5.17 -1.83
CA LYS A 483 4.02 -5.87 -2.35
C LYS A 483 4.08 -6.07 -3.86
N GLY A 484 4.78 -5.18 -4.58
CA GLY A 484 4.92 -5.28 -6.03
C GLY A 484 3.69 -4.81 -6.81
N TYR A 485 2.71 -4.21 -6.14
CA TYR A 485 1.55 -3.49 -6.69
C TYR A 485 1.13 -2.40 -5.70
N VAL A 486 0.39 -1.39 -6.15
CA VAL A 486 -0.18 -0.37 -5.24
C VAL A 486 -1.54 -0.81 -4.73
N PRO A 487 -1.70 -1.11 -3.42
CA PRO A 487 -3.00 -1.46 -2.84
C PRO A 487 -3.94 -0.24 -2.83
N ALA A 488 -5.20 -0.41 -2.41
CA ALA A 488 -6.05 0.73 -2.14
C ALA A 488 -5.48 1.60 -1.01
N LEU A 489 -5.07 2.81 -1.37
CA LEU A 489 -4.60 3.81 -0.44
C LEU A 489 -5.70 4.85 -0.22
N PRO A 490 -6.10 5.14 1.03
CA PRO A 490 -7.10 6.15 1.32
C PRO A 490 -6.57 7.52 0.94
N LEU A 491 -7.26 8.22 0.06
CA LEU A 491 -6.88 9.57 -0.26
C LEU A 491 -7.00 10.52 0.89
N ALA A 492 -8.07 10.42 1.68
CA ALA A 492 -8.26 11.31 2.80
C ALA A 492 -6.99 11.37 3.66
N GLU A 493 -6.29 10.24 3.82
CA GLU A 493 -4.99 10.16 4.47
C GLU A 493 -3.83 10.75 3.63
N PHE A 494 -3.82 10.58 2.31
CA PHE A 494 -2.84 11.23 1.42
C PHE A 494 -2.95 12.76 1.41
N GLU A 495 -4.17 13.29 1.25
CA GLU A 495 -4.46 14.72 1.25
C GLU A 495 -4.26 15.34 2.64
N LYS A 496 -4.60 14.61 3.69
CA LYS A 496 -4.24 14.99 5.06
C LYS A 496 -2.73 15.05 5.22
N ALA A 497 -1.97 14.11 4.68
CA ALA A 497 -0.52 14.15 4.71
C ALA A 497 0.06 15.33 3.89
N ARG A 498 -0.50 15.63 2.71
CA ARG A 498 -0.17 16.83 1.91
C ARG A 498 -0.45 18.11 2.70
N SER A 499 -1.63 18.22 3.30
CA SER A 499 -2.05 19.37 4.12
C SER A 499 -1.17 19.54 5.35
N HIS A 500 -0.83 18.45 6.05
CA HIS A 500 0.13 18.49 7.16
C HIS A 500 1.51 18.96 6.72
N PHE A 501 2.00 18.53 5.56
CA PHE A 501 3.25 19.04 4.99
C PHE A 501 3.15 20.55 4.71
N GLN A 502 2.08 20.99 4.05
CA GLN A 502 1.88 22.41 3.73
C GLN A 502 1.80 23.27 5.01
N GLN A 503 1.06 22.84 6.03
CA GLN A 503 0.99 23.53 7.33
C GLN A 503 2.32 23.53 8.06
N ALA A 504 3.06 22.41 8.07
CA ALA A 504 4.35 22.31 8.76
C ALA A 504 5.43 23.21 8.15
N PHE A 505 5.34 23.53 6.86
CA PHE A 505 6.38 24.27 6.13
C PHE A 505 5.92 25.61 5.54
N SER A 506 4.68 26.06 5.83
CA SER A 506 4.09 27.30 5.28
C SER A 506 4.99 28.53 5.47
N ASP A 507 5.54 28.71 6.68
CA ASP A 507 6.39 29.84 7.05
C ASP A 507 7.72 29.87 6.27
N GLN A 508 8.28 28.69 5.98
CA GLN A 508 9.51 28.56 5.21
C GLN A 508 9.29 28.95 3.75
N PHE A 509 8.08 28.73 3.26
CA PHE A 509 7.74 29.02 1.89
C PHE A 509 7.41 30.51 1.65
N GLN A 510 6.65 31.17 2.53
CA GLN A 510 6.29 32.60 2.40
C GLN A 510 7.51 33.53 2.26
N ARG A 511 8.66 33.15 2.81
CA ARG A 511 9.93 33.91 2.74
C ARG A 511 10.64 33.83 1.40
N GLY A 512 10.28 32.88 0.53
CA GLY A 512 10.90 32.70 -0.77
C GLY A 512 10.51 33.75 -1.82
N ASN A 513 9.60 34.70 -1.51
CA ASN A 513 8.88 35.52 -2.51
C ASN A 513 8.19 34.64 -3.57
N LEU A 514 7.51 33.60 -3.11
CA LEU A 514 6.84 32.63 -3.96
C LEU A 514 5.34 32.76 -3.74
N ASP A 515 4.67 33.67 -4.44
CA ASP A 515 3.23 33.92 -4.27
C ASP A 515 2.32 32.73 -4.71
N GLU A 516 2.89 31.56 -5.05
CA GLU A 516 2.20 30.37 -5.58
C GLU A 516 2.36 29.11 -4.68
N LEU A 517 2.27 29.25 -3.36
CA LEU A 517 2.60 28.17 -2.41
C LEU A 517 1.44 27.35 -1.87
N ASP A 518 0.22 27.84 -2.03
CA ASP A 518 -0.98 27.15 -1.53
C ASP A 518 -1.18 25.76 -2.15
N ASN A 519 -0.40 25.42 -3.21
CA ASN A 519 -0.48 24.15 -3.94
C ASN A 519 0.87 23.41 -4.08
N LEU A 520 1.90 23.74 -3.29
CA LEU A 520 3.18 23.03 -3.38
C LEU A 520 3.10 21.66 -2.68
N SER A 521 3.22 20.57 -3.45
CA SER A 521 3.24 19.20 -2.94
C SER A 521 4.61 18.56 -3.17
N PRO A 522 5.16 17.80 -2.21
CA PRO A 522 6.53 17.31 -2.26
C PRO A 522 6.77 16.28 -3.38
N GLU A 523 5.74 15.65 -3.92
CA GLU A 523 5.82 14.69 -5.02
C GLU A 523 5.64 15.32 -6.42
N SER A 524 5.08 16.52 -6.53
CA SER A 524 4.68 17.10 -7.84
C SER A 524 5.18 18.53 -8.11
N TYR A 525 5.97 19.12 -7.21
CA TYR A 525 6.49 20.47 -7.41
C TYR A 525 7.32 20.61 -8.72
N PRO A 526 7.14 21.70 -9.49
CA PRO A 526 7.89 21.91 -10.72
C PRO A 526 9.35 22.30 -10.46
N ALA A 527 10.21 22.10 -11.46
CA ALA A 527 11.66 22.32 -11.38
C ALA A 527 12.10 23.72 -10.89
N LYS A 528 11.25 24.75 -11.01
CA LYS A 528 11.53 26.08 -10.45
C LYS A 528 11.67 26.08 -8.92
N PHE A 529 11.05 25.12 -8.23
CA PHE A 529 11.12 24.97 -6.78
C PHE A 529 12.20 23.98 -6.31
N SER A 530 12.92 23.32 -7.21
CA SER A 530 13.97 22.35 -6.88
C SER A 530 15.01 22.89 -5.88
N LYS A 531 15.43 24.15 -6.05
CA LYS A 531 16.39 24.78 -5.13
C LYS A 531 15.80 24.95 -3.73
N THR A 532 14.53 25.35 -3.63
CA THR A 532 13.82 25.53 -2.37
C THR A 532 13.63 24.18 -1.67
N MET A 533 13.17 23.17 -2.40
CA MET A 533 13.00 21.82 -1.86
C MET A 533 14.33 21.18 -1.47
N LYS A 534 15.41 21.45 -2.22
CA LYS A 534 16.76 21.04 -1.82
C LYS A 534 17.18 21.71 -0.51
N ASN A 535 16.98 23.03 -0.38
CA ASN A 535 17.30 23.73 0.86
C ASN A 535 16.54 23.16 2.06
N LEU A 536 15.27 22.80 1.87
CA LEU A 536 14.45 22.20 2.92
C LEU A 536 14.91 20.78 3.28
N THR A 537 15.14 19.93 2.28
CA THR A 537 15.64 18.55 2.48
C THR A 537 17.05 18.51 3.09
N ASP A 538 17.90 19.52 2.87
CA ASP A 538 19.24 19.64 3.48
C ASP A 538 19.21 20.03 4.99
N LYS A 539 18.02 20.28 5.55
CA LYS A 539 17.81 20.66 6.98
C LYS A 539 17.07 19.58 7.79
N VAL A 540 16.67 18.49 7.15
CA VAL A 540 15.96 17.40 7.81
C VAL A 540 16.73 16.10 7.65
N LEU A 541 16.60 15.23 8.64
CA LEU A 541 17.12 13.87 8.60
C LEU A 541 15.98 12.91 8.38
N HIS A 542 16.17 12.02 7.40
CA HIS A 542 15.26 10.93 7.07
C HIS A 542 15.88 9.61 7.48
N ASN A 543 15.11 8.80 8.20
CA ASN A 543 15.45 7.39 8.44
C ASN A 543 14.18 6.60 8.77
N ARG A 544 14.31 5.31 9.07
CA ARG A 544 13.19 4.41 9.36
C ARG A 544 13.39 3.65 10.65
N GLY A 545 12.29 3.41 11.35
CA GLY A 545 12.21 2.41 12.40
C GLY A 545 12.43 0.98 11.88
N TYR A 546 12.18 0.02 12.75
CA TYR A 546 12.06 -1.39 12.38
C TYR A 546 11.05 -2.07 13.32
N THR A 547 10.45 -3.15 12.85
CA THR A 547 9.58 -4.02 13.64
C THR A 547 10.43 -5.08 14.32
N THR A 548 10.37 -5.16 15.65
CA THR A 548 11.22 -6.06 16.45
C THR A 548 10.98 -7.53 16.07
N SER A 549 9.72 -7.96 16.00
CA SER A 549 9.34 -9.34 15.68
C SER A 549 9.76 -9.83 14.28
N THR A 550 9.95 -8.94 13.31
CA THR A 550 10.28 -9.30 11.91
C THR A 550 11.66 -8.82 11.47
N GLY A 551 12.27 -7.88 12.19
CA GLY A 551 13.53 -7.26 11.81
C GLY A 551 13.46 -6.39 10.55
N LEU A 552 12.26 -6.13 10.04
CA LEU A 552 12.01 -5.33 8.83
C LEU A 552 11.91 -3.84 9.18
N ALA A 553 12.34 -2.98 8.26
CA ALA A 553 12.18 -1.53 8.31
C ALA A 553 10.72 -1.16 8.54
N SER A 554 10.39 -0.25 9.45
CA SER A 554 9.00 0.18 9.68
C SER A 554 8.83 1.64 9.27
N SER A 555 7.89 2.34 9.92
CA SER A 555 7.57 3.74 9.71
C SER A 555 8.79 4.66 9.56
N THR A 556 8.61 5.65 8.70
CA THR A 556 9.60 6.71 8.48
C THR A 556 9.60 7.70 9.63
N THR A 557 10.80 8.10 10.04
CA THR A 557 11.04 9.14 11.03
C THR A 557 11.71 10.33 10.35
N LEU A 558 11.19 11.52 10.64
CA LEU A 558 11.74 12.78 10.16
C LEU A 558 12.12 13.64 11.36
N THR A 559 13.37 14.06 11.42
CA THR A 559 13.89 14.94 12.48
C THR A 559 14.62 16.13 11.87
N ASP A 560 14.89 17.15 12.68
CA ASP A 560 15.86 18.17 12.29
C ASP A 560 17.30 17.63 12.43
N LEU A 561 18.29 18.50 12.21
CA LEU A 561 19.71 18.12 12.27
C LEU A 561 20.22 17.84 13.70
N ALA A 562 19.45 18.20 14.74
CA ALA A 562 19.73 17.88 16.14
C ALA A 562 18.96 16.63 16.63
N PHE A 563 18.25 15.95 15.72
CA PHE A 563 17.40 14.79 16.01
C PHE A 563 16.18 15.11 16.89
N HIS A 564 15.68 16.35 16.83
CA HIS A 564 14.37 16.68 17.37
C HIS A 564 13.29 16.26 16.34
N PRO A 565 12.26 15.48 16.73
CA PRO A 565 11.22 15.04 15.80
C PRO A 565 10.46 16.19 15.13
N ILE A 566 10.26 16.11 13.81
CA ILE A 566 9.57 17.14 13.00
C ILE A 566 8.10 16.78 12.77
N LEU A 567 7.85 15.58 12.23
CA LEU A 567 6.53 15.11 11.81
C LEU A 567 6.31 13.69 12.32
N ASN A 568 5.13 13.42 12.87
CA ASN A 568 4.62 12.07 13.14
C ASN A 568 3.38 11.84 12.25
N VAL A 569 3.25 10.61 11.78
CA VAL A 569 2.15 10.12 10.93
C VAL A 569 0.79 10.17 11.63
N GLU A 570 0.74 9.89 12.94
CA GLU A 570 -0.51 9.60 13.65
C GLU A 570 -1.22 10.84 14.22
N SER A 571 -0.54 11.99 14.17
CA SER A 571 -1.00 13.24 14.76
C SER A 571 -0.52 14.38 13.89
N ASN A 572 -1.39 15.39 13.65
CA ASN A 572 -1.04 16.73 13.17
C ASN A 572 0.39 17.11 13.64
N PRO A 573 1.27 17.77 12.86
CA PRO A 573 2.62 18.16 13.31
C PRO A 573 2.61 18.52 14.79
N LYS A 574 3.12 17.60 15.63
CA LYS A 574 3.02 17.71 17.10
C LYS A 574 3.75 18.96 17.60
N TYR A 575 4.62 19.51 16.75
CA TYR A 575 5.25 20.80 16.87
C TYR A 575 4.78 21.66 15.70
N GLN A 576 3.90 22.64 15.97
CA GLN A 576 3.95 23.85 15.15
C GLN A 576 5.34 24.44 15.39
N PHE A 577 6.20 24.41 14.38
CA PHE A 577 7.53 24.99 14.50
C PHE A 577 7.38 26.44 14.92
N GLU A 578 8.16 26.85 15.92
CA GLU A 578 8.42 28.27 16.05
C GLU A 578 9.04 28.76 14.73
N THR A 579 8.65 29.96 14.32
CA THR A 579 9.20 30.55 13.11
C THR A 579 10.73 30.53 13.17
N ASP A 580 11.37 29.94 12.15
CA ASP A 580 12.83 29.73 12.03
C ASP A 580 13.50 28.62 12.83
N GLN A 581 12.75 27.81 13.58
CA GLN A 581 13.36 26.72 14.37
C GLN A 581 14.27 25.80 13.54
N LEU A 582 13.81 25.34 12.36
CA LEU A 582 14.62 24.48 11.48
C LEU A 582 15.88 25.17 10.95
N GLU A 583 15.80 26.47 10.64
CA GLU A 583 16.95 27.24 10.19
C GLU A 583 17.95 27.45 11.32
N GLN A 584 17.46 27.76 12.52
CA GLN A 584 18.27 28.00 13.70
C GLN A 584 19.01 26.73 14.13
N VAL A 585 18.33 25.59 14.21
CA VAL A 585 18.94 24.30 14.53
C VAL A 585 19.94 23.91 13.45
N ALA A 586 19.59 24.04 12.17
CA ALA A 586 20.50 23.72 11.08
C ALA A 586 21.75 24.61 11.11
N HIS A 587 21.59 25.91 11.39
CA HIS A 587 22.69 26.85 11.55
C HIS A 587 23.54 26.49 12.77
N GLN A 588 22.94 26.18 13.93
CA GLN A 588 23.65 25.78 15.14
C GLN A 588 24.53 24.54 14.89
N VAL A 589 23.95 23.46 14.34
CA VAL A 589 24.68 22.23 14.04
C VAL A 589 25.78 22.48 12.99
N LYS A 590 25.49 23.22 11.91
CA LYS A 590 26.46 23.44 10.83
C LYS A 590 27.58 24.42 11.22
N ALA A 591 27.29 25.44 12.03
CA ALA A 591 28.21 26.53 12.36
C ALA A 591 29.01 26.30 13.64
N ALA A 592 28.56 25.44 14.56
CA ALA A 592 29.26 25.19 15.82
C ALA A 592 30.71 24.74 15.60
N SER A 593 31.63 25.40 16.32
CA SER A 593 33.07 25.11 16.30
C SER A 593 33.38 23.75 16.90
N THR A 594 32.59 23.32 17.89
CA THR A 594 32.69 22.00 18.53
C THR A 594 31.33 21.32 18.49
N ARG A 595 31.30 20.04 18.10
CA ARG A 595 30.10 19.20 18.15
C ARG A 595 30.34 17.97 19.01
N VAL A 596 29.34 17.59 19.79
CA VAL A 596 29.31 16.33 20.53
C VAL A 596 28.14 15.52 20.01
N PHE A 597 28.43 14.43 19.29
CA PHE A 597 27.42 13.51 18.80
C PHE A 597 27.20 12.42 19.84
N LEU A 598 25.98 12.28 20.33
CA LEU A 598 25.59 11.20 21.23
C LEU A 598 24.96 10.09 20.40
N VAL A 599 25.52 8.88 20.50
CA VAL A 599 24.92 7.66 19.91
C VAL A 599 24.65 6.69 21.04
N GLY A 600 23.41 6.23 21.13
CA GLY A 600 23.05 5.31 22.18
C GLY A 600 21.62 4.83 22.15
N ASP A 601 21.26 4.10 23.19
CA ASP A 601 19.94 3.51 23.36
C ASP A 601 18.96 4.44 24.11
N SER A 602 17.97 3.88 24.80
CA SER A 602 16.81 4.60 25.28
C SER A 602 17.06 5.51 26.49
N THR A 603 18.15 5.31 27.23
CA THR A 603 18.55 6.12 28.39
C THR A 603 19.17 7.47 27.99
N VAL A 604 19.71 7.54 26.78
CA VAL A 604 20.33 8.75 26.19
C VAL A 604 19.32 9.55 25.37
N SER A 605 18.34 8.89 24.76
CA SER A 605 17.47 9.39 23.68
C SER A 605 16.67 10.66 23.99
N ASN A 606 16.34 11.41 22.94
CA ASN A 606 15.30 12.45 22.98
C ASN A 606 13.90 11.80 23.09
N TYR A 607 13.06 12.38 23.94
CA TYR A 607 11.65 12.03 24.08
C TYR A 607 10.73 13.22 23.80
N GLU A 608 9.59 12.92 23.21
CA GLU A 608 8.55 13.88 22.85
C GLU A 608 7.79 14.39 24.09
N GLN A 609 7.15 15.57 23.96
CA GLN A 609 6.44 16.22 25.05
C GLN A 609 5.24 15.42 25.58
N ASP A 610 4.63 14.57 24.74
CA ASP A 610 3.47 13.75 25.09
C ASP A 610 3.80 12.63 26.08
N VAL A 611 5.08 12.24 26.17
CA VAL A 611 5.56 11.28 27.16
C VAL A 611 6.28 11.94 28.33
N TYR A 612 6.25 13.27 28.44
CA TYR A 612 6.78 13.97 29.61
C TYR A 612 6.16 13.42 30.91
N PRO A 613 6.95 13.17 31.98
CA PRO A 613 8.32 13.63 32.22
C PRO A 613 9.42 12.62 31.84
N ARG A 614 9.15 11.61 31.01
CA ARG A 614 10.20 10.70 30.54
C ARG A 614 11.26 11.46 29.77
N MET A 615 12.51 11.30 30.19
CA MET A 615 13.64 12.05 29.65
C MET A 615 14.90 11.19 29.58
N GLY A 616 15.69 11.35 28.51
CA GLY A 616 17.03 10.79 28.42
C GLY A 616 18.07 11.77 28.95
N TRP A 617 19.18 11.28 29.50
CA TRP A 617 20.24 12.18 29.96
C TRP A 617 20.88 12.94 28.78
N GLY A 618 20.91 12.38 27.57
CA GLY A 618 21.39 13.07 26.38
C GLY A 618 20.50 14.24 25.95
N GLN A 619 19.18 14.12 26.18
CA GLN A 619 18.23 15.22 25.97
C GLN A 619 18.48 16.36 26.97
N ALA A 620 18.71 16.02 28.24
CA ALA A 620 19.06 16.99 29.27
C ALA A 620 20.42 17.66 28.98
N PHE A 621 21.39 16.91 28.46
CA PHE A 621 22.69 17.44 28.07
C PHE A 621 22.58 18.48 26.95
N ASP A 622 21.78 18.20 25.93
CA ASP A 622 21.49 19.14 24.85
C ASP A 622 20.83 20.42 25.39
N LEU A 623 19.73 20.29 26.13
CA LEU A 623 18.97 21.43 26.66
C LEU A 623 19.80 22.35 27.57
N GLN A 624 20.75 21.80 28.34
CA GLN A 624 21.53 22.57 29.31
C GLN A 624 22.81 23.18 28.74
N TYR A 625 23.47 22.55 27.76
CA TYR A 625 24.84 22.89 27.37
C TYR A 625 25.02 23.26 25.90
N SER A 626 24.02 23.06 25.04
CA SER A 626 24.08 23.56 23.67
C SER A 626 24.17 25.10 23.65
N SER A 627 25.08 25.62 22.84
CA SER A 627 25.37 27.04 22.70
C SER A 627 25.70 27.41 21.25
N ARG A 628 26.14 28.65 21.01
CA ARG A 628 26.60 29.08 19.68
C ARG A 628 27.89 28.38 19.24
N HIS A 629 28.73 27.97 20.18
CA HIS A 629 30.06 27.40 19.92
C HIS A 629 30.10 25.88 20.08
N LEU A 630 29.19 25.34 20.90
CA LEU A 630 29.05 23.92 21.20
C LEU A 630 27.67 23.44 20.79
N ALA A 631 27.59 22.45 19.90
CA ALA A 631 26.32 21.79 19.60
C ALA A 631 26.35 20.35 20.16
N ILE A 632 25.39 20.03 21.02
CA ILE A 632 25.11 18.66 21.43
C ILE A 632 24.10 18.09 20.44
N VAL A 633 24.48 17.05 19.71
CA VAL A 633 23.64 16.41 18.69
C VAL A 633 23.26 15.03 19.21
N ASN A 634 22.09 14.94 19.84
CA ASN A 634 21.64 13.69 20.45
C ASN A 634 20.99 12.74 19.44
N ALA A 635 21.82 11.99 18.71
CA ALA A 635 21.37 11.00 17.74
C ALA A 635 20.91 9.67 18.38
N ALA A 636 20.88 9.55 19.71
CA ALA A 636 20.45 8.33 20.38
C ALA A 636 18.98 8.01 20.07
N ARG A 637 18.66 6.71 19.99
CA ARG A 637 17.31 6.27 19.63
C ARG A 637 16.86 5.06 20.43
N SER A 638 15.73 5.24 21.11
CA SER A 638 15.08 4.20 21.89
C SER A 638 14.78 2.95 21.05
N GLY A 639 14.94 1.78 21.67
CA GLY A 639 14.75 0.47 21.04
C GLY A 639 15.96 -0.06 20.26
N ARG A 640 16.88 0.80 19.79
CA ARG A 640 18.03 0.36 18.98
C ARG A 640 19.16 -0.22 19.83
N SER A 641 19.85 -1.20 19.27
CA SER A 641 21.13 -1.71 19.80
C SER A 641 22.31 -1.17 19.02
N SER A 642 23.51 -1.40 19.55
CA SER A 642 24.77 -0.98 18.91
C SER A 642 24.91 -1.50 17.46
N ARG A 643 24.32 -2.65 17.14
CA ARG A 643 24.40 -3.25 15.80
C ARG A 643 23.33 -2.71 14.86
N ASP A 644 22.07 -2.73 15.28
CA ASP A 644 20.95 -2.22 14.47
C ASP A 644 21.09 -0.73 14.19
N PHE A 645 21.63 0.05 15.12
CA PHE A 645 21.87 1.49 14.93
C PHE A 645 22.81 1.78 13.75
N ILE A 646 23.78 0.89 13.48
CA ILE A 646 24.65 1.00 12.29
C ILE A 646 23.95 0.41 11.06
N ASN A 647 23.37 -0.79 11.19
CA ASN A 647 22.79 -1.52 10.07
C ASN A 647 21.54 -0.83 9.50
N GLY A 648 20.71 -0.28 10.39
CA GLY A 648 19.58 0.59 10.09
C GLY A 648 19.96 2.01 9.63
N ARG A 649 21.25 2.33 9.45
CA ARG A 649 21.80 3.63 9.00
C ARG A 649 21.66 4.82 9.96
N TRP A 650 21.29 4.62 11.22
CA TRP A 650 21.15 5.74 12.14
C TRP A 650 22.48 6.47 12.36
N LEU A 651 23.60 5.73 12.48
CA LEU A 651 24.94 6.33 12.52
C LEU A 651 25.31 7.06 11.22
N SER A 652 24.81 6.59 10.07
CA SER A 652 25.10 7.25 8.78
C SER A 652 24.33 8.58 8.62
N SER A 653 23.26 8.80 9.38
CA SER A 653 22.52 10.08 9.37
C SER A 653 23.34 11.26 9.89
N ILE A 654 24.34 11.04 10.77
CA ILE A 654 25.23 12.11 11.25
C ILE A 654 26.42 12.40 10.34
N GLU A 655 26.79 11.44 9.47
CA GLU A 655 28.02 11.48 8.66
C GLU A 655 28.18 12.75 7.80
N PRO A 656 27.12 13.36 7.22
CA PRO A 656 27.26 14.61 6.47
C PRO A 656 27.66 15.84 7.31
N TYR A 657 27.56 15.78 8.64
CA TYR A 657 27.69 16.94 9.54
C TYR A 657 28.88 16.84 10.51
N VAL A 658 29.55 15.69 10.56
CA VAL A 658 30.77 15.51 11.37
C VAL A 658 31.96 16.26 10.73
N LYS A 659 32.83 16.82 11.57
CA LYS A 659 34.08 17.49 11.19
C LYS A 659 35.24 16.98 12.07
N PRO A 660 36.49 17.07 11.58
CA PRO A 660 37.65 16.73 12.39
C PRO A 660 37.69 17.50 13.71
N GLY A 661 37.92 16.78 14.82
CA GLY A 661 37.99 17.34 16.16
C GLY A 661 36.68 17.35 16.96
N ASP A 662 35.57 16.94 16.37
CA ASP A 662 34.31 16.69 17.10
C ASP A 662 34.41 15.47 18.02
N TYR A 663 33.44 15.29 18.90
CA TYR A 663 33.36 14.17 19.83
C TYR A 663 32.23 13.20 19.46
N LEU A 664 32.46 11.91 19.71
CA LEU A 664 31.46 10.85 19.56
C LEU A 664 31.30 10.10 20.88
N PHE A 665 30.20 10.31 21.58
CA PHE A 665 29.88 9.66 22.84
C PHE A 665 29.01 8.44 22.55
N ILE A 666 29.43 7.27 23.04
CA ILE A 666 28.86 5.97 22.66
C ILE A 666 28.38 5.26 23.93
N GLU A 667 27.06 5.14 24.10
CA GLU A 667 26.43 4.40 25.22
C GLU A 667 25.44 3.36 24.69
N PHE A 668 25.74 2.07 24.89
CA PHE A 668 24.82 0.98 24.58
C PHE A 668 24.95 -0.09 25.66
N SER A 669 23.86 -0.78 25.99
CA SER A 669 23.85 -2.09 26.68
C SER A 669 22.44 -2.67 26.79
N HIS A 670 21.42 -1.83 26.93
CA HIS A 670 20.05 -2.26 27.30
C HIS A 670 19.35 -3.09 26.22
N ASN A 671 19.59 -2.77 24.95
CA ASN A 671 18.98 -3.50 23.82
C ASN A 671 19.87 -4.63 23.31
N ASP A 672 21.19 -4.48 23.47
CA ASP A 672 22.19 -5.49 23.10
C ASP A 672 22.02 -6.78 23.92
N GLU A 673 21.65 -6.69 25.20
CA GLU A 673 21.49 -7.84 26.11
C GLU A 673 20.28 -8.76 25.84
N LYS A 674 19.47 -8.46 24.82
CA LYS A 674 18.18 -9.13 24.58
C LYS A 674 18.29 -10.41 23.74
N CYS A 675 19.44 -11.10 23.76
CA CYS A 675 19.70 -12.32 22.98
C CYS A 675 18.94 -13.60 23.44
N ASN A 676 17.79 -13.50 24.11
CA ASN A 676 17.05 -14.67 24.59
C ASN A 676 16.12 -15.23 23.50
N GLY A 677 16.57 -16.26 22.79
CA GLY A 677 15.81 -16.91 21.71
C GLY A 677 14.55 -17.66 22.15
N ALA A 678 14.34 -17.83 23.46
CA ALA A 678 13.14 -18.47 24.01
C ALA A 678 12.01 -17.46 24.34
N ASN A 679 12.18 -16.17 24.04
CA ASN A 679 11.16 -15.16 24.33
C ASN A 679 10.02 -15.20 23.28
N GLY A 680 8.83 -15.63 23.70
CA GLY A 680 7.65 -15.76 22.84
C GLY A 680 7.04 -14.44 22.35
N GLU A 681 7.26 -13.31 23.02
CA GLU A 681 6.79 -11.98 22.58
C GLU A 681 7.65 -11.38 21.47
N ARG A 682 8.89 -11.87 21.37
CA ARG A 682 9.98 -11.28 20.58
C ARG A 682 10.37 -12.16 19.39
N GLY A 683 10.11 -13.47 19.51
CA GLY A 683 10.38 -14.46 18.47
C GLY A 683 11.88 -14.73 18.25
N PRO A 684 12.22 -15.72 17.40
CA PRO A 684 13.62 -16.03 17.08
C PRO A 684 14.30 -14.91 16.26
N ILE A 685 13.51 -14.03 15.64
CA ILE A 685 13.99 -12.92 14.80
C ILE A 685 14.50 -11.74 15.64
N ASP A 686 13.99 -11.51 16.86
CA ASP A 686 14.54 -10.48 17.76
C ASP A 686 15.99 -10.78 18.18
N VAL A 687 16.42 -12.04 18.11
CA VAL A 687 17.84 -12.42 18.29
C VAL A 687 18.69 -12.06 17.06
N ALA A 688 18.09 -12.00 15.87
CA ALA A 688 18.85 -11.83 14.63
C ALA A 688 19.39 -10.40 14.47
N ASN A 689 18.67 -9.35 14.91
CA ASN A 689 18.99 -7.96 14.58
C ASN A 689 19.28 -7.07 15.80
N LEU A 690 18.57 -7.32 16.91
CA LEU A 690 18.65 -6.45 18.07
C LEU A 690 19.79 -6.77 19.01
N CYS A 691 20.14 -8.03 19.16
CA CYS A 691 21.06 -8.37 20.23
C CYS A 691 22.51 -8.44 19.73
N THR A 692 23.47 -8.29 20.63
CA THR A 692 24.88 -8.63 20.39
C THR A 692 25.37 -9.46 21.57
N TYR A 693 26.54 -10.11 21.48
CA TYR A 693 27.05 -10.94 22.57
C TYR A 693 28.20 -10.25 23.30
N PRO A 694 28.20 -10.26 24.64
CA PRO A 694 29.26 -9.64 25.43
C PRO A 694 30.56 -10.44 25.29
N ASN A 695 31.64 -9.93 25.87
CA ASN A 695 32.85 -10.71 26.06
C ASN A 695 32.63 -11.79 27.13
N SER A 696 33.37 -12.90 27.00
CA SER A 696 33.48 -13.91 28.04
C SER A 696 34.18 -13.33 29.28
N ALA A 697 34.12 -14.06 30.41
CA ALA A 697 34.74 -13.64 31.66
C ALA A 697 36.27 -13.41 31.58
N ASP A 698 36.95 -14.01 30.60
CA ASP A 698 38.37 -13.78 30.30
C ASP A 698 38.62 -12.65 29.28
N GLY A 699 37.60 -11.84 28.98
CA GLY A 699 37.70 -10.65 28.12
C GLY A 699 37.74 -10.95 26.61
N LYS A 700 37.39 -12.17 26.18
CA LYS A 700 37.40 -12.52 24.75
C LYS A 700 36.05 -12.24 24.08
N PRO A 701 36.04 -11.69 22.85
CA PRO A 701 34.83 -11.54 22.06
C PRO A 701 34.08 -12.87 21.85
N GLN A 702 32.78 -12.87 22.07
CA GLN A 702 31.90 -14.01 21.80
C GLN A 702 30.98 -13.70 20.61
N TYR A 703 30.74 -14.71 19.76
CA TYR A 703 29.84 -14.61 18.61
C TYR A 703 29.64 -16.00 17.95
N PRO A 704 28.53 -16.22 17.22
CA PRO A 704 28.32 -17.46 16.48
C PRO A 704 29.37 -17.64 15.38
N LYS A 705 29.67 -18.90 15.02
CA LYS A 705 30.66 -19.22 13.97
C LYS A 705 30.40 -18.41 12.70
N MET A 706 31.46 -17.80 12.15
CA MET A 706 31.42 -16.92 10.95
C MET A 706 30.58 -15.64 11.08
N LYS A 707 30.14 -15.26 12.28
CA LYS A 707 29.31 -14.07 12.51
C LYS A 707 29.93 -13.06 13.49
N PRO A 708 31.15 -12.55 13.25
CA PRO A 708 31.83 -11.64 14.18
C PRO A 708 31.07 -10.33 14.44
N HIS A 709 30.21 -9.92 13.51
CA HIS A 709 29.36 -8.74 13.66
C HIS A 709 28.25 -8.88 14.71
N TYR A 710 28.06 -10.07 15.30
CA TYR A 710 27.19 -10.26 16.46
C TYR A 710 27.91 -10.00 17.79
N SER A 711 29.23 -9.79 17.81
CA SER A 711 29.94 -9.42 19.04
C SER A 711 29.67 -7.96 19.41
N PHE A 712 29.38 -7.73 20.69
CA PHE A 712 29.16 -6.38 21.23
C PHE A 712 30.44 -5.54 21.14
N GLN A 713 31.59 -6.10 21.53
CA GLN A 713 32.89 -5.44 21.36
C GLN A 713 33.12 -5.07 19.89
N HIS A 714 32.82 -5.98 18.95
CA HIS A 714 32.97 -5.66 17.53
C HIS A 714 32.06 -4.52 17.08
N SER A 715 30.82 -4.44 17.57
CA SER A 715 29.94 -3.30 17.32
C SER A 715 30.53 -1.99 17.85
N LEU A 716 31.02 -1.95 19.10
CA LEU A 716 31.69 -0.78 19.67
C LEU A 716 32.91 -0.35 18.82
N GLU A 717 33.73 -1.32 18.39
CA GLU A 717 34.90 -1.07 17.53
C GLU A 717 34.52 -0.47 16.16
N ARG A 718 33.31 -0.73 15.64
CA ARG A 718 32.79 -0.08 14.43
C ARG A 718 32.51 1.41 14.65
N TYR A 719 32.02 1.81 15.83
CA TYR A 719 31.88 3.23 16.19
C TYR A 719 33.25 3.91 16.34
N LEU A 720 34.22 3.23 16.96
CA LEU A 720 35.59 3.74 17.05
C LEU A 720 36.23 3.88 15.66
N ALA A 721 35.97 2.94 14.75
CA ALA A 721 36.42 3.02 13.35
C ALA A 721 35.77 4.20 12.61
N PHE A 722 34.47 4.45 12.84
CA PHE A 722 33.78 5.64 12.33
C PHE A 722 34.43 6.93 12.86
N ALA A 723 34.61 7.05 14.18
CA ALA A 723 35.28 8.20 14.79
C ALA A 723 36.67 8.42 14.19
N LYS A 724 37.47 7.36 14.05
CA LYS A 724 38.80 7.41 13.44
C LYS A 724 38.75 7.88 11.99
N LYS A 725 37.84 7.34 11.17
CA LYS A 725 37.65 7.72 9.76
C LYS A 725 37.38 9.23 9.62
N HIS A 726 36.58 9.78 10.53
CA HIS A 726 36.18 11.19 10.52
C HIS A 726 37.04 12.10 11.42
N LYS A 727 38.11 11.58 12.03
CA LYS A 727 39.01 12.29 12.96
C LYS A 727 38.27 12.90 14.16
N MET A 728 37.27 12.19 14.67
CA MET A 728 36.55 12.52 15.90
C MET A 728 37.26 11.94 17.11
N GLN A 729 36.97 12.48 18.29
CA GLN A 729 37.40 12.00 19.60
C GLN A 729 36.30 11.11 20.20
N PRO A 730 36.44 9.78 20.22
CA PRO A 730 35.43 8.92 20.81
C PRO A 730 35.50 8.93 22.34
N VAL A 731 34.36 8.73 22.99
CA VAL A 731 34.19 8.50 24.43
C VAL A 731 33.25 7.31 24.59
N LEU A 732 33.65 6.31 25.38
CA LEU A 732 32.81 5.16 25.68
C LEU A 732 32.12 5.36 27.04
N LEU A 733 30.85 5.01 27.09
CA LEU A 733 30.04 5.03 28.30
C LEU A 733 29.42 3.65 28.50
N THR A 734 29.45 3.13 29.72
CA THR A 734 28.68 1.93 30.08
C THR A 734 27.18 2.22 30.06
N GLY A 735 26.31 1.21 30.03
CA GLY A 735 24.87 1.44 30.23
C GLY A 735 24.56 1.94 31.66
N THR A 736 23.43 2.62 31.84
CA THR A 736 22.95 3.02 33.18
C THR A 736 22.26 1.85 33.90
N ALA A 737 22.37 1.78 35.21
CA ALA A 737 21.69 0.76 36.00
C ALA A 737 20.17 0.97 36.02
N ARG A 738 19.45 -0.13 36.22
CA ARG A 738 18.03 -0.13 36.54
C ARG A 738 17.82 -0.03 38.04
N ALA A 739 16.79 0.71 38.48
CA ALA A 739 16.41 0.79 39.89
C ALA A 739 15.74 -0.51 40.39
N LYS A 740 16.54 -1.56 40.52
CA LYS A 740 16.11 -2.86 41.06
C LYS A 740 17.08 -3.36 42.11
N THR A 741 16.55 -3.94 43.18
CA THR A 741 17.33 -4.59 44.23
C THR A 741 17.88 -5.94 43.75
N VAL A 742 18.74 -6.56 44.56
CA VAL A 742 19.30 -7.91 44.29
C VAL A 742 18.22 -8.99 44.15
N ASP A 743 17.07 -8.80 44.81
CA ASP A 743 15.92 -9.70 44.76
C ASP A 743 15.01 -9.42 43.54
N GLY A 744 15.30 -8.37 42.76
CA GLY A 744 14.55 -7.99 41.56
C GLY A 744 13.38 -7.04 41.82
N GLU A 745 13.15 -6.66 43.08
CA GLU A 745 12.16 -5.68 43.49
C GLU A 745 12.54 -4.27 43.06
N TYR A 746 11.56 -3.39 42.88
CA TYR A 746 11.81 -2.00 42.51
C TYR A 746 12.44 -1.22 43.66
N GLY A 747 13.54 -0.53 43.38
CA GLY A 747 14.15 0.42 44.30
C GLY A 747 15.63 0.17 44.63
N ALA A 748 16.04 0.75 45.76
CA ALA A 748 17.41 0.74 46.26
C ALA A 748 17.53 -0.10 47.56
N PRO A 749 18.71 -0.65 47.91
CA PRO A 749 19.98 -0.52 47.20
C PRO A 749 19.95 -1.23 45.85
N ILE A 750 20.50 -0.57 44.83
CA ILE A 750 20.50 -1.04 43.45
C ILE A 750 21.44 -2.23 43.31
N ASN A 751 20.97 -3.27 42.64
CA ASN A 751 21.76 -4.43 42.31
C ASN A 751 22.97 -4.02 41.45
N PRO A 752 24.22 -4.25 41.92
CA PRO A 752 25.41 -3.90 41.14
C PRO A 752 25.67 -4.86 39.97
N SER A 753 25.05 -6.05 40.00
CA SER A 753 25.18 -7.08 38.96
C SER A 753 24.09 -6.96 37.90
N GLN A 754 24.16 -5.91 37.09
CA GLN A 754 23.27 -5.65 35.96
C GLN A 754 24.02 -5.72 34.63
N HIS A 755 23.27 -5.75 33.53
CA HIS A 755 23.82 -5.92 32.18
C HIS A 755 24.68 -7.17 32.02
N ILE A 756 24.19 -8.28 32.59
CA ILE A 756 24.84 -9.58 32.55
C ILE A 756 23.86 -10.60 31.98
N THR A 757 24.31 -11.34 30.97
CA THR A 757 23.61 -12.53 30.47
C THR A 757 24.19 -13.77 31.13
N LYS A 758 23.34 -14.77 31.42
CA LYS A 758 23.71 -16.05 32.02
C LYS A 758 22.87 -17.16 31.36
N GLN A 759 23.37 -18.40 31.40
CA GLN A 759 22.59 -19.53 30.93
C GLN A 759 21.32 -19.68 31.78
N ASN A 760 20.16 -19.74 31.12
CA ASN A 760 18.89 -20.03 31.77
C ASN A 760 18.49 -21.50 31.54
N SER A 761 17.50 -21.98 32.27
CA SER A 761 16.98 -23.35 32.17
C SER A 761 16.41 -23.71 30.79
N GLY A 762 16.03 -22.70 30.00
CA GLY A 762 15.54 -22.85 28.63
C GLY A 762 16.62 -22.84 27.54
N ASN A 763 17.90 -22.77 27.91
CA ASN A 763 19.03 -22.60 26.98
C ASN A 763 18.87 -21.43 25.98
N GLY A 764 18.21 -20.35 26.42
CA GLY A 764 17.82 -19.23 25.58
C GLY A 764 18.97 -18.30 25.15
N TYR A 765 20.12 -18.35 25.83
CA TYR A 765 21.32 -17.57 25.52
C TYR A 765 22.43 -18.47 24.96
N ALA A 766 22.99 -18.10 23.80
CA ALA A 766 24.11 -18.83 23.21
C ALA A 766 25.48 -18.47 23.87
N PHE A 767 25.60 -17.25 24.38
CA PHE A 767 26.80 -16.71 25.02
C PHE A 767 26.39 -15.86 26.24
N PHE A 768 27.29 -15.74 27.21
CA PHE A 768 27.02 -15.10 28.50
C PHE A 768 28.24 -14.32 28.99
N GLY A 769 27.99 -13.18 29.63
CA GLY A 769 29.02 -12.24 30.07
C GLY A 769 28.43 -10.89 30.49
N SER A 770 29.31 -9.94 30.81
CA SER A 770 28.95 -8.58 31.22
C SER A 770 29.13 -7.58 30.07
N TYR A 771 28.07 -6.87 29.70
CA TYR A 771 28.14 -5.80 28.69
C TYR A 771 28.92 -4.60 29.25
N THR A 772 28.72 -4.25 30.52
CA THR A 772 29.48 -3.21 31.22
C THR A 772 30.97 -3.49 31.19
N GLN A 773 31.40 -4.70 31.55
CA GLN A 773 32.82 -5.07 31.48
C GLN A 773 33.34 -5.06 30.03
N THR A 774 32.51 -5.46 29.06
CA THR A 774 32.88 -5.41 27.63
C THR A 774 33.18 -3.98 27.17
N VAL A 775 32.40 -2.98 27.62
CA VAL A 775 32.69 -1.55 27.33
C VAL A 775 34.00 -1.13 27.97
N ILE A 776 34.21 -1.46 29.25
CA ILE A 776 35.43 -1.13 30.01
C ILE A 776 36.67 -1.72 29.33
N ASP A 777 36.65 -3.01 29.02
CA ASP A 777 37.74 -3.72 28.35
C ASP A 777 38.03 -3.12 26.96
N THR A 778 36.98 -2.74 26.23
CA THR A 778 37.12 -2.10 24.91
C THR A 778 37.76 -0.72 25.03
N ALA A 779 37.35 0.09 26.01
CA ALA A 779 37.94 1.40 26.27
C ALA A 779 39.42 1.30 26.65
N GLN A 780 39.77 0.38 27.54
CA GLN A 780 41.15 0.12 27.94
C GLN A 780 42.01 -0.36 26.76
N LYS A 781 41.53 -1.36 26.00
CA LYS A 781 42.22 -1.92 24.84
C LYS A 781 42.59 -0.86 23.80
N HIS A 782 41.68 0.10 23.56
CA HIS A 782 41.85 1.15 22.54
C HIS A 782 42.32 2.48 23.11
N ASN A 783 42.60 2.56 24.42
CA ASN A 783 43.00 3.78 25.12
C ASN A 783 42.00 4.94 24.91
N ILE A 784 40.70 4.65 25.02
CA ILE A 784 39.59 5.60 24.85
C ILE A 784 39.11 6.09 26.24
N PRO A 785 38.77 7.38 26.41
CA PRO A 785 38.06 7.86 27.60
C PRO A 785 36.83 7.02 27.94
N LEU A 786 36.63 6.75 29.22
CA LEU A 786 35.53 5.93 29.74
C LEU A 786 34.76 6.72 30.81
N ILE A 787 33.42 6.68 30.74
CA ILE A 787 32.53 7.10 31.82
C ILE A 787 31.71 5.88 32.26
N ASP A 788 31.87 5.45 33.51
CA ASP A 788 31.14 4.32 34.08
C ASP A 788 29.76 4.78 34.60
N MET A 789 28.83 4.96 33.66
CA MET A 789 27.46 5.38 33.97
C MET A 789 26.71 4.35 34.83
N GLN A 790 27.10 3.07 34.81
CA GLN A 790 26.45 2.06 35.65
C GLN A 790 26.80 2.31 37.11
N ALA A 791 28.10 2.45 37.41
CA ALA A 791 28.57 2.75 38.76
C ALA A 791 27.96 4.06 39.30
N GLU A 792 27.90 5.10 38.46
CA GLU A 792 27.36 6.39 38.87
C GLU A 792 25.84 6.40 39.07
N SER A 793 25.08 5.71 38.22
CA SER A 793 23.62 5.57 38.42
C SER A 793 23.29 4.70 39.64
N ILE A 794 24.06 3.64 39.92
CA ILE A 794 23.96 2.88 41.19
C ILE A 794 24.20 3.82 42.37
N ARG A 795 25.29 4.59 42.35
CA ARG A 795 25.63 5.52 43.42
C ARG A 795 24.53 6.56 43.64
N LEU A 796 23.95 7.10 42.55
CA LEU A 796 22.84 8.05 42.63
C LEU A 796 21.61 7.42 43.30
N GLY A 797 21.19 6.23 42.87
CA GLY A 797 20.04 5.53 43.44
C GLY A 797 20.26 5.11 44.90
N ASP A 798 21.43 4.58 45.23
CA ASP A 798 21.79 4.18 46.60
C ASP A 798 21.86 5.39 47.54
N THR A 799 22.33 6.54 47.04
CA THR A 799 22.35 7.79 47.81
C THR A 799 20.93 8.33 48.03
N ALA A 800 20.04 8.21 47.03
CA ALA A 800 18.64 8.62 47.15
C ALA A 800 17.83 7.71 48.08
N GLY A 801 18.20 6.42 48.20
CA GLY A 801 17.54 5.45 49.06
C GLY A 801 16.06 5.30 48.69
N SER A 802 15.15 5.62 49.60
CA SER A 802 13.70 5.56 49.35
C SER A 802 13.22 6.54 48.29
N ALA A 803 13.98 7.59 47.97
CA ALA A 803 13.66 8.59 46.95
C ALA A 803 14.17 8.21 45.53
N TRP A 804 14.58 6.95 45.30
CA TRP A 804 15.00 6.49 43.98
C TRP A 804 13.96 6.77 42.88
N SER A 805 12.67 6.76 43.23
CA SER A 805 11.56 7.01 42.32
C SER A 805 11.55 8.43 41.75
N ASP A 806 12.30 9.38 42.32
CA ASP A 806 12.44 10.74 41.77
C ASP A 806 13.48 10.78 40.62
N ILE A 807 14.36 9.78 40.55
CA ILE A 807 15.39 9.66 39.52
C ILE A 807 14.84 8.90 38.31
N TRP A 808 14.24 7.73 38.55
CA TRP A 808 13.62 6.90 37.50
C TRP A 808 12.16 7.28 37.25
N LEU A 809 11.61 6.88 36.12
CA LEU A 809 10.27 7.24 35.69
C LEU A 809 9.20 6.49 36.50
N VAL A 810 8.69 7.18 37.52
CA VAL A 810 7.61 6.75 38.41
C VAL A 810 6.71 7.96 38.68
N VAL A 811 5.57 8.01 38.01
CA VAL A 811 4.69 9.18 38.05
C VAL A 811 3.25 8.84 38.37
N ASP A 812 2.56 9.79 38.98
CA ASP A 812 1.13 9.70 39.24
C ASP A 812 0.33 9.87 37.93
N PRO A 813 -0.47 8.88 37.51
CA PRO A 813 -1.34 9.02 36.35
C PRO A 813 -2.35 10.17 36.46
N GLU A 814 -2.74 10.60 37.66
CA GLU A 814 -3.60 11.77 37.86
C GLU A 814 -2.92 13.06 37.37
N GLN A 815 -1.60 13.16 37.55
CA GLN A 815 -0.80 14.29 37.07
C GLN A 815 -0.36 14.12 35.61
N TYR A 816 -0.07 12.89 35.20
CA TYR A 816 0.42 12.56 33.85
C TYR A 816 -0.44 11.45 33.21
N PRO A 817 -1.60 11.81 32.62
CA PRO A 817 -2.58 10.83 32.12
C PRO A 817 -2.06 9.87 31.05
N TYR A 818 -0.99 10.23 30.32
CA TYR A 818 -0.33 9.31 29.39
C TYR A 818 0.04 7.97 30.05
N TYR A 819 0.36 7.99 31.34
CA TYR A 819 0.83 6.83 32.09
C TYR A 819 -0.28 5.97 32.71
N GLU A 820 -1.56 6.30 32.50
CA GLU A 820 -2.69 5.50 33.01
C GLU A 820 -2.64 4.07 32.44
N GLY A 821 -2.49 3.07 33.32
CA GLY A 821 -2.33 1.67 32.95
C GLY A 821 -1.03 1.31 32.23
N ARG A 822 -0.06 2.24 32.13
CA ARG A 822 1.20 2.06 31.39
C ARG A 822 2.40 1.89 32.31
N THR A 823 3.52 1.49 31.72
CA THR A 823 4.81 1.44 32.42
C THR A 823 5.33 2.88 32.60
N GLY A 824 5.83 3.18 33.78
CA GLY A 824 6.19 4.54 34.22
C GLY A 824 5.25 5.10 35.28
N SER A 825 4.10 4.46 35.55
CA SER A 825 3.20 4.85 36.62
C SER A 825 3.68 4.37 38.00
N ILE A 826 3.10 4.91 39.07
CA ILE A 826 3.35 4.46 40.46
C ILE A 826 3.12 2.95 40.63
N ASP A 827 2.06 2.40 40.00
CA ASP A 827 1.73 0.96 40.10
C ASP A 827 2.59 0.08 39.20
N LYS A 828 3.20 0.65 38.16
CA LYS A 828 4.07 -0.06 37.22
C LYS A 828 5.33 0.76 36.89
N PRO A 829 6.26 0.93 37.87
CA PRO A 829 7.46 1.74 37.70
C PRO A 829 8.30 1.39 36.48
N ASP A 830 8.78 2.41 35.75
CA ASP A 830 9.82 2.23 34.74
C ASP A 830 11.19 2.46 35.38
N THR A 831 11.86 1.35 35.68
CA THR A 831 13.18 1.36 36.33
C THR A 831 14.34 1.51 35.35
N THR A 832 14.09 1.83 34.08
CA THR A 832 15.13 2.04 33.06
C THR A 832 15.23 3.50 32.63
N HIS A 833 14.09 4.17 32.42
CA HIS A 833 14.08 5.56 31.95
C HIS A 833 13.99 6.54 33.12
N PHE A 834 14.35 7.79 32.87
CA PHE A 834 14.46 8.82 33.89
C PHE A 834 13.33 9.81 33.82
N GLN A 835 13.07 10.46 34.94
CA GLN A 835 12.39 11.76 34.98
C GLN A 835 13.40 12.87 34.71
N GLU A 836 12.93 14.10 34.57
CA GLU A 836 13.78 15.28 34.39
C GLU A 836 14.90 15.36 35.46
N TYR A 837 14.57 15.17 36.74
CA TYR A 837 15.57 15.22 37.82
C TYR A 837 16.69 14.19 37.61
N GLY A 838 16.35 12.93 37.31
CA GLY A 838 17.34 11.88 37.07
C GLY A 838 18.17 12.11 35.80
N ALA A 839 17.55 12.56 34.71
CA ALA A 839 18.25 12.90 33.48
C ALA A 839 19.25 14.06 33.69
N ASN A 840 18.85 15.07 34.46
CA ASN A 840 19.71 16.19 34.84
C ASN A 840 20.87 15.73 35.73
N ALA A 841 20.62 14.88 36.73
CA ALA A 841 21.65 14.34 37.61
C ALA A 841 22.71 13.53 36.83
N LEU A 842 22.29 12.69 35.90
CA LEU A 842 23.21 11.92 35.03
C LEU A 842 23.96 12.81 34.05
N THR A 843 23.34 13.88 33.56
CA THR A 843 24.04 14.90 32.74
C THR A 843 25.19 15.53 33.54
N GLN A 844 24.96 15.87 34.81
CA GLN A 844 26.01 16.42 35.67
C GLN A 844 27.15 15.42 35.90
N VAL A 845 26.84 14.13 36.06
CA VAL A 845 27.87 13.07 36.11
C VAL A 845 28.75 13.09 34.86
N VAL A 846 28.15 13.15 33.67
CA VAL A 846 28.89 13.19 32.39
C VAL A 846 29.77 14.44 32.32
N VAL A 847 29.25 15.61 32.70
CA VAL A 847 29.98 16.89 32.67
C VAL A 847 31.16 16.88 33.64
N GLU A 848 31.01 16.36 34.85
CA GLU A 848 32.12 16.25 35.81
C GLU A 848 33.22 15.30 35.33
N HIS A 849 32.86 14.21 34.66
CA HIS A 849 33.84 13.34 34.00
C HIS A 849 34.57 14.05 32.84
N ILE A 850 33.85 14.84 32.03
CA ILE A 850 34.48 15.64 30.96
C ILE A 850 35.51 16.61 31.56
N LYS A 851 35.19 17.26 32.68
CA LYS A 851 36.09 18.22 33.36
C LYS A 851 37.34 17.57 33.93
N THR A 852 37.25 16.31 34.37
CA THR A 852 38.34 15.60 35.06
C THR A 852 39.20 14.75 34.14
N GLU A 853 38.67 14.29 33.00
CA GLU A 853 39.40 13.48 32.02
C GLU A 853 40.39 14.32 31.19
N PRO A 854 41.72 14.08 31.31
CA PRO A 854 42.73 14.88 30.61
C PRO A 854 42.56 14.91 29.08
N LYS A 855 42.09 13.81 28.46
CA LYS A 855 41.85 13.74 27.01
C LYS A 855 40.66 14.59 26.56
N LEU A 856 39.77 14.98 27.47
CA LEU A 856 38.58 15.79 27.20
C LEU A 856 38.74 17.26 27.63
N ARG A 857 39.93 17.67 28.09
CA ARG A 857 40.21 19.04 28.56
C ARG A 857 39.85 20.14 27.56
N LYS A 858 39.89 19.85 26.24
CA LYS A 858 39.44 20.82 25.24
C LYS A 858 37.92 21.01 25.29
N LEU A 859 37.15 19.92 25.36
CA LEU A 859 35.69 19.97 25.51
C LEU A 859 35.29 20.62 26.84
N ALA A 860 36.00 20.32 27.93
CA ALA A 860 35.76 20.90 29.25
C ALA A 860 35.87 22.43 29.32
N ARG A 861 36.51 23.08 28.33
CA ARG A 861 36.59 24.55 28.25
C ARG A 861 35.43 25.18 27.49
N GLU A 862 34.67 24.36 26.75
CA GLU A 862 33.49 24.78 25.98
C GLU A 862 32.19 24.61 26.78
N LEU A 863 32.23 23.80 27.84
CA LEU A 863 31.20 23.64 28.88
C LEU A 863 31.43 24.64 30.02
#